data_AF-A0A2R4FFU5-F1
#
_entry.id   AF-A0A2R4FFU5-F1
#
_cell.length_a   1.000
_cell.length_b   1.000
_cell.length_c   1.000
_cell.angle_alpha   90.00
_cell.angle_beta   90.00
_cell.angle_gamma   90.00
#
_symmetry.space_group_name_H-M   'P 1'
#
loop_
_entity.id
_entity.type
_entity.pdbx_description
1 polymer ?
#
loop_
_entity_poly.entity_id
_entity_poly.type
_entity_poly.pdbx_seq_one_letter_code
_entity_poly.pdbx_strand_id
1 'polypeptide(L)'
;MSTTDTRRRHRRRGLLLATGSAFVAVALAIGMGATAQAATLFSDDFEDGNSTGWTTSGGSWSVDTDGSRVYRQSGTSSDARALAGTTSWANYTVQTRVKPTAFNGSNRFVALLARVQSNTSYYYLALRSNNTVELKRLSGGSSTTLDTASVTVGLNNWYTLRLDVSGSSLRGYVNGTLLTEGTDSSYGTGRIGVATFNATANFDDVLVSDSVSTPTTPPTGGPTTTPPPTGNPGANVADGWAGVNALGQNGTTGGAGGPTVTVNSAAQFVTEAASAGPKIIQVSGMIDLPGPMHEVSSDKTIVGLGANSGFTGGGLNIGLPIDDDITSPPSNAVHNVILRNLNFRDWDDDAVNVQMFSHHIWIDHNTWTTGGDGGVDVKRGSSYVTISYNHADGTDKNMLLGHDDGNAAQDVGYLKVSYHHNFFDNTNQRNPRVRFGDQVHVYNNYYLNTGNYGVASTENAGVIVEGNYFENVDDPYHLGEGDSGDGRLVARNNCLINSGSGQTGGSVSNPPYPYTVQTACDMKAVVSAQAGVGRVGLPGGPTTNPTTNPTTPAPTTPAATTPPPTSGPPQTGLVGWAAQAGGTTGGAGGATVTVSSFADFRTQAQSSGARTILVNGMLSGSGTVEITANKTIRGVGANSGVSGTTLNIEDMQPANVIIQNMNIRGVTGGDAIQIENATHIWLDHNTFSSTIEDDPDFYDGMIDITHAGDYITVSWNVVRNHWKTSLVGHSDGNSGEDVGHLRVTYHHNWFDRTFERSPRVRFGETVHVFNNYYSNVNNNADSYAIASTMNAGVLVEANVFENVQQACWSASGYADSDPGRLVARNNSLTNSGPCEVNGSVAAVPYGYTADNVGTVKASVTAGAGAGRL
;
A
#
# COMPACT_ATOMS: atom_id res chain seq x y z
N MET A 1 25.58 47.69 36.42
CA MET A 1 26.96 48.10 36.16
C MET A 1 27.90 47.11 36.85
N SER A 2 29.05 46.68 36.32
CA SER A 2 29.52 46.63 34.92
C SER A 2 30.83 45.83 34.85
N THR A 3 30.97 44.87 33.92
CA THR A 3 32.25 44.37 33.32
C THR A 3 33.29 43.69 34.26
N THR A 4 34.21 42.79 33.85
CA THR A 4 34.68 42.39 32.49
C THR A 4 35.21 40.93 32.42
N ASP A 5 35.26 40.38 31.21
CA ASP A 5 35.89 39.12 30.73
C ASP A 5 37.41 38.99 31.01
N THR A 6 37.94 37.76 31.09
CA THR A 6 39.18 37.41 30.35
C THR A 6 39.38 35.89 30.11
N ARG A 7 39.63 35.52 28.85
CA ARG A 7 39.84 34.14 28.34
C ARG A 7 41.27 33.61 28.54
N ARG A 8 41.47 32.28 28.53
CA ARG A 8 42.74 31.65 28.07
C ARG A 8 42.56 30.28 27.40
N ARG A 9 43.36 30.01 26.36
CA ARG A 9 43.44 28.74 25.60
C ARG A 9 44.57 27.86 26.13
N HIS A 10 44.49 26.54 25.91
CA HIS A 10 45.68 25.69 25.75
C HIS A 10 45.53 24.61 24.67
N ARG A 11 46.63 24.33 23.96
CA ARG A 11 46.84 23.18 23.05
C ARG A 11 48.06 22.40 23.55
N ARG A 12 48.07 21.07 23.42
CA ARG A 12 49.28 20.22 23.28
C ARG A 12 49.01 19.07 22.29
N ARG A 13 50.06 18.34 21.88
CA ARG A 13 50.07 17.31 20.82
C ARG A 13 50.85 16.06 21.29
N GLY A 14 50.51 14.90 20.71
CA GLY A 14 51.45 13.78 20.49
C GLY A 14 51.33 12.56 21.43
N LEU A 15 51.88 11.37 21.11
CA LEU A 15 52.57 10.92 19.86
C LEU A 15 52.93 9.39 19.91
N LEU A 16 52.68 8.59 18.85
CA LEU A 16 53.19 7.18 18.59
C LEU A 16 52.77 6.11 19.65
N LEU A 17 52.94 4.77 19.60
CA LEU A 17 53.32 3.65 18.65
C LEU A 17 52.90 2.29 19.34
N ALA A 18 52.99 1.04 18.86
CA ALA A 18 53.39 0.32 17.61
C ALA A 18 52.83 -1.14 17.60
N THR A 19 52.73 -1.80 16.41
CA THR A 19 52.71 -3.28 16.17
C THR A 19 51.61 -4.15 16.84
N GLY A 20 51.25 -5.36 16.37
CA GLY A 20 51.58 -6.12 15.14
C GLY A 20 51.36 -7.64 15.28
N SER A 21 50.90 -8.33 14.21
CA SER A 21 50.75 -9.82 14.07
C SER A 21 49.65 -10.52 14.91
N ALA A 22 49.16 -11.75 14.63
CA ALA A 22 48.91 -12.50 13.38
C ALA A 22 48.13 -13.84 13.67
N PHE A 23 47.67 -14.55 12.62
CA PHE A 23 47.24 -15.97 12.55
C PHE A 23 45.83 -16.46 13.01
N VAL A 24 45.04 -16.84 12.00
CA VAL A 24 44.27 -18.11 11.79
C VAL A 24 43.02 -18.44 12.62
N ALA A 25 42.05 -19.04 11.92
CA ALA A 25 40.68 -19.32 12.32
C ALA A 25 40.42 -20.74 12.87
N VAL A 26 39.30 -20.89 13.58
CA VAL A 26 38.44 -22.09 13.59
C VAL A 26 36.99 -21.61 13.47
N ALA A 27 36.14 -22.32 12.74
CA ALA A 27 34.70 -22.06 12.66
C ALA A 27 33.90 -23.14 13.40
N LEU A 28 32.78 -22.75 14.01
CA LEU A 28 31.73 -23.67 14.47
C LEU A 28 30.38 -22.93 14.44
N ALA A 29 29.30 -23.60 14.02
CA ALA A 29 28.04 -22.92 13.68
C ALA A 29 26.79 -23.62 14.25
N ILE A 30 25.93 -22.84 14.92
CA ILE A 30 24.47 -23.05 15.09
C ILE A 30 23.85 -21.62 15.19
N GLY A 31 22.72 -21.27 14.57
CA GLY A 31 21.95 -22.02 13.57
C GLY A 31 20.42 -21.87 13.61
N MET A 32 19.85 -20.70 13.93
CA MET A 32 18.38 -20.53 14.00
C MET A 32 17.83 -19.25 13.34
N GLY A 33 16.95 -19.46 12.36
CA GLY A 33 15.73 -18.67 12.11
C GLY A 33 15.84 -17.17 11.81
N ALA A 34 16.10 -16.82 10.54
CA ALA A 34 15.76 -15.49 10.00
C ALA A 34 14.68 -15.64 8.91
N THR A 35 13.69 -14.75 8.90
CA THR A 35 12.77 -14.60 7.76
C THR A 35 13.49 -13.88 6.63
N ALA A 36 13.55 -14.52 5.45
CA ALA A 36 14.37 -14.03 4.35
C ALA A 36 13.72 -12.85 3.61
N GLN A 37 14.25 -11.64 3.82
CA GLN A 37 14.28 -10.66 2.74
C GLN A 37 15.21 -11.18 1.64
N ALA A 38 14.88 -10.90 0.38
CA ALA A 38 15.73 -11.26 -0.75
C ALA A 38 17.06 -10.50 -0.65
N ALA A 39 18.17 -11.22 -0.54
CA ALA A 39 19.49 -10.61 -0.42
C ALA A 39 19.96 -10.11 -1.78
N THR A 40 20.41 -8.85 -1.83
CA THR A 40 21.19 -8.33 -2.95
C THR A 40 22.50 -9.12 -3.07
N LEU A 41 22.60 -9.95 -4.10
CA LEU A 41 23.78 -10.77 -4.39
C LEU A 41 24.88 -9.96 -5.06
N PHE A 42 24.51 -8.92 -5.81
CA PHE A 42 25.38 -7.98 -6.49
C PHE A 42 24.58 -6.74 -6.91
N SER A 43 25.21 -5.57 -6.85
CA SER A 43 24.66 -4.32 -7.38
C SER A 43 25.79 -3.44 -7.89
N ASP A 44 25.56 -2.75 -9.01
CA ASP A 44 26.48 -1.77 -9.57
C ASP A 44 25.70 -0.67 -10.31
N ASP A 45 25.79 0.56 -9.79
CA ASP A 45 25.24 1.79 -10.37
C ASP A 45 26.31 2.60 -11.13
N PHE A 46 27.57 2.13 -11.13
CA PHE A 46 28.75 2.82 -11.67
C PHE A 46 28.99 4.23 -11.10
N GLU A 47 28.27 4.66 -10.06
CA GLU A 47 28.39 6.00 -9.48
C GLU A 47 29.66 6.16 -8.65
N ASP A 48 30.35 5.07 -8.31
CA ASP A 48 31.72 5.10 -7.78
C ASP A 48 32.78 5.51 -8.84
N GLY A 49 32.41 5.49 -10.13
CA GLY A 49 33.24 5.91 -11.26
C GLY A 49 34.19 4.85 -11.82
N ASN A 50 34.04 3.57 -11.46
CA ASN A 50 34.81 2.47 -12.03
C ASN A 50 33.95 1.22 -12.32
N SER A 51 34.58 0.14 -12.81
CA SER A 51 33.89 -1.12 -13.16
C SER A 51 34.55 -2.33 -12.50
N THR A 52 34.93 -2.19 -11.22
CA THR A 52 35.55 -3.27 -10.44
C THR A 52 34.59 -4.46 -10.32
N GLY A 53 35.09 -5.66 -10.65
CA GLY A 53 34.29 -6.89 -10.68
C GLY A 53 33.79 -7.27 -12.08
N TRP A 54 33.85 -6.37 -13.07
CA TRP A 54 33.51 -6.68 -14.46
C TRP A 54 34.71 -7.20 -15.25
N THR A 55 34.47 -8.22 -16.08
CA THR A 55 35.44 -8.78 -17.03
C THR A 55 34.90 -8.70 -18.45
N THR A 56 35.59 -8.02 -19.34
CA THR A 56 35.14 -7.75 -20.72
C THR A 56 35.67 -8.77 -21.74
N SER A 57 34.93 -8.96 -22.83
CA SER A 57 35.34 -9.76 -23.99
C SER A 57 34.69 -9.23 -25.27
N GLY A 58 35.50 -8.53 -26.07
CA GLY A 58 35.06 -7.82 -27.29
C GLY A 58 34.47 -6.45 -26.97
N GLY A 59 34.51 -5.55 -27.96
CA GLY A 59 34.06 -4.16 -27.83
C GLY A 59 35.03 -3.24 -27.11
N SER A 60 34.61 -1.98 -26.96
CA SER A 60 35.29 -0.95 -26.17
C SER A 60 34.37 -0.57 -25.01
N TRP A 61 34.86 -0.68 -23.79
CA TRP A 61 34.07 -0.51 -22.55
C TRP A 61 34.72 0.52 -21.62
N SER A 62 33.91 1.40 -21.04
CA SER A 62 34.35 2.42 -20.07
C SER A 62 33.19 2.85 -19.18
N VAL A 63 33.46 3.28 -17.95
CA VAL A 63 32.50 4.14 -17.22
C VAL A 63 32.62 5.55 -17.79
N ASP A 64 31.47 6.17 -18.05
CA ASP A 64 31.33 7.43 -18.76
C ASP A 64 30.07 8.16 -18.22
N THR A 65 29.75 9.37 -18.70
CA THR A 65 28.62 10.18 -18.20
C THR A 65 27.51 10.34 -19.24
N ASP A 66 26.27 10.32 -18.78
CA ASP A 66 25.04 10.33 -19.57
C ASP A 66 23.84 10.94 -18.79
N GLY A 67 24.14 11.94 -17.95
CA GLY A 67 23.29 12.32 -16.82
C GLY A 67 23.91 11.75 -15.55
N SER A 68 23.57 10.50 -15.22
CA SER A 68 24.31 9.63 -14.29
C SER A 68 25.67 9.20 -14.88
N ARG A 69 26.47 8.53 -14.07
CA ARG A 69 27.53 7.63 -14.55
C ARG A 69 26.89 6.36 -15.14
N VAL A 70 27.51 5.83 -16.19
CA VAL A 70 26.99 4.66 -16.93
C VAL A 70 28.14 3.81 -17.45
N TYR A 71 27.93 2.50 -17.56
CA TYR A 71 28.88 1.60 -18.20
C TYR A 71 28.60 1.52 -19.71
N ARG A 72 29.48 2.15 -20.50
CA ARG A 72 29.31 2.41 -21.92
C ARG A 72 30.04 1.38 -22.77
N GLN A 73 29.34 0.75 -23.71
CA GLN A 73 29.90 0.04 -24.85
C GLN A 73 29.87 0.99 -26.07
N SER A 74 31.03 1.25 -26.67
CA SER A 74 31.22 2.24 -27.76
C SER A 74 31.68 1.68 -29.12
N GLY A 75 31.70 0.35 -29.30
CA GLY A 75 32.22 -0.32 -30.51
C GLY A 75 31.18 -1.11 -31.31
N THR A 76 30.88 -0.68 -32.55
CA THR A 76 29.90 -1.29 -33.46
C THR A 76 30.41 -2.46 -34.32
N SER A 77 31.60 -2.98 -34.06
CA SER A 77 32.33 -3.94 -34.92
C SER A 77 32.57 -5.33 -34.29
N SER A 78 31.93 -5.62 -33.16
CA SER A 78 32.14 -6.86 -32.40
C SER A 78 30.87 -7.41 -31.76
N ASP A 79 30.86 -8.73 -31.55
CA ASP A 79 30.09 -9.37 -30.48
C ASP A 79 30.84 -9.11 -29.14
N ALA A 80 30.30 -8.19 -28.35
CA ALA A 80 30.93 -7.66 -27.14
C ALA A 80 30.13 -8.03 -25.90
N ARG A 81 30.81 -8.37 -24.80
CA ARG A 81 30.16 -8.56 -23.49
C ARG A 81 31.03 -8.15 -22.32
N ALA A 82 30.39 -7.82 -21.21
CA ALA A 82 31.01 -7.64 -19.90
C ALA A 82 30.30 -8.56 -18.90
N LEU A 83 31.05 -9.27 -18.05
CA LEU A 83 30.54 -10.31 -17.15
C LEU A 83 30.95 -10.01 -15.70
N ALA A 84 30.04 -10.21 -14.75
CA ALA A 84 30.30 -10.03 -13.32
C ALA A 84 29.60 -11.12 -12.47
N GLY A 85 29.83 -11.10 -11.15
CA GLY A 85 29.30 -12.10 -10.22
C GLY A 85 30.01 -13.46 -10.25
N THR A 86 29.39 -14.46 -9.63
CA THR A 86 29.94 -15.83 -9.47
C THR A 86 29.24 -16.87 -10.35
N THR A 87 29.94 -17.94 -10.72
CA THR A 87 29.37 -19.09 -11.44
C THR A 87 28.46 -19.97 -10.57
N SER A 88 28.45 -19.77 -9.25
CA SER A 88 27.70 -20.59 -8.29
C SER A 88 26.24 -20.19 -8.10
N TRP A 89 25.80 -19.02 -8.57
CA TRP A 89 24.39 -18.61 -8.44
C TRP A 89 23.48 -19.49 -9.31
N ALA A 90 22.52 -20.18 -8.70
CA ALA A 90 21.60 -21.09 -9.37
C ALA A 90 20.28 -20.39 -9.75
N ASN A 91 19.57 -19.94 -8.72
CA ASN A 91 18.31 -19.24 -8.78
C ASN A 91 18.57 -17.78 -8.40
N TYR A 92 18.21 -16.85 -9.28
CA TYR A 92 18.27 -15.40 -9.02
C TYR A 92 17.41 -14.60 -10.01
N THR A 93 17.17 -13.34 -9.68
CA THR A 93 16.72 -12.30 -10.61
C THR A 93 17.92 -11.44 -11.00
N VAL A 94 18.05 -11.04 -12.27
CA VAL A 94 18.99 -9.99 -12.70
C VAL A 94 18.27 -8.89 -13.47
N GLN A 95 18.65 -7.63 -13.23
CA GLN A 95 18.09 -6.43 -13.86
C GLN A 95 19.20 -5.44 -14.26
N THR A 96 18.94 -4.61 -15.27
CA THR A 96 19.73 -3.40 -15.63
C THR A 96 18.86 -2.41 -16.40
N ARG A 97 19.15 -1.10 -16.30
CA ARG A 97 18.76 -0.13 -17.34
C ARG A 97 19.74 -0.22 -18.51
N VAL A 98 19.22 -0.23 -19.74
CA VAL A 98 20.01 -0.15 -20.98
C VAL A 98 19.46 0.92 -21.92
N LYS A 99 20.36 1.69 -22.54
CA LYS A 99 20.04 2.64 -23.61
C LYS A 99 20.80 2.28 -24.88
N PRO A 100 20.16 1.67 -25.90
CA PRO A 100 20.78 1.44 -27.19
C PRO A 100 21.09 2.78 -27.88
N THR A 101 22.32 3.00 -28.34
CA THR A 101 22.74 4.26 -28.98
C THR A 101 23.00 4.13 -30.49
N ALA A 102 23.39 2.95 -30.98
CA ALA A 102 23.46 2.65 -32.42
C ALA A 102 23.37 1.14 -32.72
N PHE A 103 22.88 0.79 -33.92
CA PHE A 103 22.89 -0.57 -34.47
C PHE A 103 23.58 -0.58 -35.86
N ASN A 104 24.58 -1.43 -36.06
CA ASN A 104 25.32 -1.52 -37.33
C ASN A 104 24.73 -2.62 -38.24
N GLY A 105 23.69 -2.22 -38.99
CA GLY A 105 22.93 -3.07 -39.90
C GLY A 105 21.72 -3.74 -39.25
N SER A 106 21.13 -4.71 -39.95
CA SER A 106 19.96 -5.45 -39.50
C SER A 106 20.30 -6.58 -38.51
N ASN A 107 19.29 -7.03 -37.76
CA ASN A 107 19.37 -8.14 -36.81
C ASN A 107 20.48 -7.98 -35.74
N ARG A 108 20.73 -6.74 -35.29
CA ARG A 108 21.67 -6.41 -34.19
C ARG A 108 20.94 -6.34 -32.85
N PHE A 109 21.68 -6.40 -31.75
CA PHE A 109 21.08 -6.38 -30.42
C PHE A 109 21.94 -5.72 -29.33
N VAL A 110 21.26 -5.32 -28.26
CA VAL A 110 21.82 -5.10 -26.92
C VAL A 110 21.10 -6.05 -25.97
N ALA A 111 21.79 -6.62 -24.98
CA ALA A 111 21.24 -7.73 -24.19
C ALA A 111 21.70 -7.78 -22.73
N LEU A 112 20.83 -8.34 -21.89
CA LEU A 112 21.12 -8.78 -20.53
C LEU A 112 21.40 -10.29 -20.54
N LEU A 113 22.41 -10.75 -19.79
CA LEU A 113 22.87 -12.14 -19.75
C LEU A 113 22.63 -12.77 -18.36
N ALA A 114 22.21 -14.02 -18.34
CA ALA A 114 22.08 -14.83 -17.13
C ALA A 114 22.66 -16.24 -17.31
N ARG A 115 23.02 -16.86 -16.19
CA ARG A 115 23.63 -18.19 -16.07
C ARG A 115 24.81 -18.41 -17.03
N VAL A 116 25.70 -17.41 -17.09
CA VAL A 116 26.85 -17.40 -18.00
C VAL A 116 27.91 -18.40 -17.56
N GLN A 117 28.13 -19.42 -18.39
CA GLN A 117 29.21 -20.41 -18.23
C GLN A 117 30.52 -19.87 -18.81
N SER A 118 30.43 -19.36 -20.04
CA SER A 118 31.56 -18.92 -20.85
C SER A 118 31.12 -17.81 -21.81
N ASN A 119 32.05 -17.23 -22.56
CA ASN A 119 31.74 -16.22 -23.58
C ASN A 119 30.90 -16.77 -24.75
N THR A 120 30.60 -18.07 -24.78
CA THR A 120 29.87 -18.78 -25.85
C THR A 120 28.70 -19.64 -25.35
N SER A 121 28.41 -19.65 -24.04
CA SER A 121 27.37 -20.47 -23.42
C SER A 121 26.67 -19.74 -22.26
N TYR A 122 25.42 -19.30 -22.48
CA TYR A 122 24.61 -18.50 -21.55
C TYR A 122 23.13 -18.41 -21.98
N TYR A 123 22.25 -17.93 -21.10
CA TYR A 123 20.96 -17.38 -21.48
C TYR A 123 21.04 -15.86 -21.66
N TYR A 124 20.23 -15.30 -22.54
CA TYR A 124 20.20 -13.86 -22.77
C TYR A 124 18.84 -13.34 -23.23
N LEU A 125 18.54 -12.11 -22.84
CA LEU A 125 17.38 -11.32 -23.25
C LEU A 125 17.85 -10.16 -24.12
N ALA A 126 17.49 -10.16 -25.41
CA ALA A 126 18.05 -9.26 -26.41
C ALA A 126 17.00 -8.30 -27.00
N LEU A 127 17.18 -6.99 -26.83
CA LEU A 127 16.46 -5.95 -27.59
C LEU A 127 17.11 -5.81 -28.97
N ARG A 128 16.30 -5.88 -30.04
CA ARG A 128 16.80 -5.93 -31.42
C ARG A 128 16.46 -4.74 -32.28
N SER A 129 17.35 -4.48 -33.24
CA SER A 129 17.19 -3.47 -34.32
C SER A 129 15.99 -3.69 -35.27
N ASN A 130 15.25 -4.79 -35.11
CA ASN A 130 14.06 -5.14 -35.90
C ASN A 130 12.77 -5.14 -35.05
N ASN A 131 12.76 -4.38 -33.94
CA ASN A 131 11.63 -4.24 -33.02
C ASN A 131 11.13 -5.57 -32.40
N THR A 132 12.07 -6.44 -32.02
CA THR A 132 11.76 -7.62 -31.20
C THR A 132 12.61 -7.65 -29.94
N VAL A 133 12.06 -8.30 -28.91
CA VAL A 133 12.79 -8.84 -27.78
C VAL A 133 12.85 -10.36 -27.94
N GLU A 134 14.05 -10.94 -27.85
CA GLU A 134 14.25 -12.39 -27.95
C GLU A 134 14.85 -12.93 -26.66
N LEU A 135 14.20 -13.92 -26.05
CA LEU A 135 14.75 -14.74 -24.97
C LEU A 135 15.42 -15.97 -25.60
N LYS A 136 16.71 -16.15 -25.32
CA LYS A 136 17.53 -17.10 -26.08
C LYS A 136 18.55 -17.83 -25.21
N ARG A 137 18.93 -19.03 -25.66
CA ARG A 137 20.10 -19.78 -25.21
C ARG A 137 21.19 -19.65 -26.25
N LEU A 138 22.40 -19.27 -25.85
CA LEU A 138 23.62 -19.48 -26.63
C LEU A 138 24.30 -20.75 -26.11
N SER A 139 24.75 -21.62 -27.02
CA SER A 139 25.44 -22.88 -26.68
C SER A 139 26.57 -23.13 -27.66
N GLY A 140 27.83 -23.04 -27.20
CA GLY A 140 29.01 -23.18 -28.06
C GLY A 140 29.05 -22.17 -29.22
N GLY A 141 28.41 -21.01 -29.07
CA GLY A 141 28.25 -19.99 -30.12
C GLY A 141 27.03 -20.19 -31.04
N SER A 142 26.29 -21.29 -30.92
CA SER A 142 25.02 -21.49 -31.63
C SER A 142 23.86 -20.93 -30.82
N SER A 143 22.99 -20.10 -31.40
CA SER A 143 21.83 -19.52 -30.69
C SER A 143 20.53 -20.29 -30.94
N THR A 144 19.83 -20.66 -29.88
CA THR A 144 18.45 -21.15 -29.89
C THR A 144 17.52 -20.05 -29.38
N THR A 145 16.45 -19.72 -30.12
CA THR A 145 15.34 -18.92 -29.57
C THR A 145 14.53 -19.80 -28.62
N LEU A 146 14.22 -19.28 -27.43
CA LEU A 146 13.29 -19.91 -26.49
C LEU A 146 11.92 -19.25 -26.61
N ASP A 147 11.89 -17.92 -26.69
CA ASP A 147 10.68 -17.13 -26.97
C ASP A 147 11.03 -15.77 -27.59
N THR A 148 10.06 -15.13 -28.27
CA THR A 148 10.21 -13.83 -28.96
C THR A 148 8.91 -13.03 -28.95
N ALA A 149 8.96 -11.76 -28.57
CA ALA A 149 7.85 -10.81 -28.71
C ALA A 149 8.27 -9.51 -29.44
N SER A 150 7.27 -8.76 -29.90
CA SER A 150 7.45 -7.44 -30.52
C SER A 150 7.61 -6.35 -29.46
N VAL A 151 8.60 -5.48 -29.62
CA VAL A 151 8.78 -4.26 -28.80
C VAL A 151 9.45 -3.16 -29.61
N THR A 152 8.98 -1.92 -29.50
CA THR A 152 9.60 -0.78 -30.22
C THR A 152 10.96 -0.46 -29.62
N VAL A 153 12.04 -0.66 -30.37
CA VAL A 153 13.43 -0.39 -29.96
C VAL A 153 13.92 0.91 -30.59
N GLY A 154 13.68 2.03 -29.91
CA GLY A 154 14.19 3.34 -30.27
C GLY A 154 15.61 3.56 -29.75
N LEU A 155 16.46 4.20 -30.56
CA LEU A 155 17.78 4.65 -30.12
C LEU A 155 17.63 5.82 -29.13
N ASN A 156 18.52 5.87 -28.14
CA ASN A 156 18.57 6.87 -27.07
C ASN A 156 17.36 6.89 -26.11
N ASN A 157 16.55 5.84 -26.11
CA ASN A 157 15.55 5.57 -25.07
C ASN A 157 16.12 4.62 -24.02
N TRP A 158 15.85 4.87 -22.74
CA TRP A 158 16.14 3.92 -21.66
C TRP A 158 15.11 2.78 -21.63
N TYR A 159 15.58 1.57 -21.39
CA TYR A 159 14.78 0.36 -21.18
C TYR A 159 15.27 -0.35 -19.91
N THR A 160 14.37 -0.76 -19.02
CA THR A 160 14.72 -1.66 -17.92
C THR A 160 14.60 -3.10 -18.42
N LEU A 161 15.72 -3.79 -18.60
CA LEU A 161 15.72 -5.23 -18.87
C LEU A 161 15.85 -6.00 -17.57
N ARG A 162 15.07 -7.08 -17.44
CA ARG A 162 15.16 -8.01 -16.32
C ARG A 162 14.97 -9.44 -16.80
N LEU A 163 15.69 -10.37 -16.19
CA LEU A 163 15.65 -11.80 -16.51
C LEU A 163 15.61 -12.61 -15.20
N ASP A 164 14.47 -13.25 -14.93
CA ASP A 164 14.33 -14.20 -13.81
C ASP A 164 14.81 -15.60 -14.27
N VAL A 165 15.55 -16.33 -13.42
CA VAL A 165 16.06 -17.67 -13.75
C VAL A 165 15.84 -18.70 -12.61
N SER A 166 14.75 -19.47 -12.65
CA SER A 166 14.39 -20.45 -11.59
C SER A 166 14.36 -21.89 -12.11
N GLY A 167 15.22 -22.78 -11.62
CA GLY A 167 15.24 -24.16 -12.08
C GLY A 167 15.44 -24.24 -13.60
N SER A 168 14.41 -24.63 -14.36
CA SER A 168 14.38 -24.54 -15.82
C SER A 168 13.59 -23.35 -16.40
N SER A 169 12.87 -22.58 -15.59
CA SER A 169 12.09 -21.41 -16.02
C SER A 169 12.99 -20.18 -16.24
N LEU A 170 12.76 -19.48 -17.35
CA LEU A 170 13.52 -18.31 -17.81
C LEU A 170 12.55 -17.25 -18.32
N ARG A 171 12.61 -16.03 -17.77
CA ARG A 171 11.53 -15.04 -17.98
C ARG A 171 12.06 -13.63 -18.19
N GLY A 172 11.86 -13.13 -19.41
CA GLY A 172 12.41 -11.86 -19.88
C GLY A 172 11.40 -10.72 -19.87
N TYR A 173 11.75 -9.68 -19.11
CA TYR A 173 10.98 -8.47 -18.90
C TYR A 173 11.60 -7.27 -19.63
N VAL A 174 10.74 -6.37 -20.12
CA VAL A 174 11.11 -5.04 -20.61
C VAL A 174 10.20 -3.99 -19.95
N ASN A 175 10.79 -3.00 -19.29
CA ASN A 175 10.10 -1.93 -18.56
C ASN A 175 9.08 -2.43 -17.52
N GLY A 176 9.38 -3.55 -16.85
CA GLY A 176 8.51 -4.17 -15.85
C GLY A 176 7.42 -5.09 -16.42
N THR A 177 7.15 -5.05 -17.73
CA THR A 177 6.25 -5.98 -18.42
C THR A 177 7.01 -7.25 -18.81
N LEU A 178 6.49 -8.43 -18.47
CA LEU A 178 7.02 -9.67 -19.05
C LEU A 178 6.67 -9.70 -20.54
N LEU A 179 7.67 -9.88 -21.40
CA LEU A 179 7.45 -10.01 -22.83
C LEU A 179 7.93 -11.36 -23.39
N THR A 180 8.63 -12.18 -22.59
CA THR A 180 9.11 -13.50 -23.03
C THR A 180 9.17 -14.51 -21.90
N GLU A 181 8.73 -15.75 -22.14
CA GLU A 181 8.70 -16.84 -21.17
C GLU A 181 9.16 -18.16 -21.81
N GLY A 182 10.14 -18.83 -21.21
CA GLY A 182 10.72 -20.05 -21.77
C GLY A 182 11.11 -21.07 -20.70
N THR A 183 11.21 -22.33 -21.10
CA THR A 183 11.71 -23.43 -20.25
C THR A 183 12.92 -24.09 -20.90
N ASP A 184 14.09 -24.00 -20.26
CA ASP A 184 15.33 -24.65 -20.72
C ASP A 184 16.25 -24.98 -19.52
N SER A 185 16.69 -26.24 -19.43
CA SER A 185 17.52 -26.77 -18.33
C SER A 185 19.02 -26.86 -18.63
N SER A 186 19.49 -26.33 -19.77
CA SER A 186 20.89 -26.45 -20.22
C SER A 186 21.91 -25.85 -19.26
N TYR A 187 21.56 -24.74 -18.60
CA TYR A 187 22.41 -24.06 -17.60
C TYR A 187 21.65 -23.91 -16.29
N GLY A 188 22.07 -24.63 -15.25
CA GLY A 188 21.44 -24.60 -13.92
C GLY A 188 22.00 -23.52 -12.97
N THR A 189 23.22 -23.05 -13.21
CA THR A 189 23.86 -21.95 -12.46
C THR A 189 24.61 -21.02 -13.41
N GLY A 190 25.15 -19.89 -12.95
CA GLY A 190 26.18 -19.14 -13.68
C GLY A 190 26.18 -17.63 -13.42
N ARG A 191 27.18 -16.94 -13.97
CA ARG A 191 27.39 -15.48 -13.83
C ARG A 191 26.32 -14.65 -14.54
N ILE A 192 26.30 -13.34 -14.25
CA ILE A 192 25.54 -12.34 -15.02
C ILE A 192 26.43 -11.61 -16.02
N GLY A 193 25.81 -10.80 -16.87
CA GLY A 193 26.54 -9.86 -17.71
C GLY A 193 25.65 -9.01 -18.60
N VAL A 194 26.27 -8.14 -19.38
CA VAL A 194 25.64 -7.30 -20.42
C VAL A 194 26.38 -7.48 -21.75
N ALA A 195 25.68 -7.35 -22.87
CA ALA A 195 26.25 -7.59 -24.20
C ALA A 195 25.69 -6.68 -25.30
N THR A 196 26.47 -6.52 -26.37
CA THR A 196 26.03 -5.91 -27.62
C THR A 196 26.57 -6.69 -28.83
N PHE A 197 25.80 -6.79 -29.90
CA PHE A 197 26.22 -7.44 -31.15
C PHE A 197 26.21 -6.44 -32.30
N ASN A 198 27.40 -5.94 -32.64
CA ASN A 198 27.61 -4.84 -33.60
C ASN A 198 26.69 -3.63 -33.30
N ALA A 199 26.65 -3.24 -32.03
CA ALA A 199 25.77 -2.20 -31.49
C ALA A 199 26.45 -1.51 -30.30
N THR A 200 26.04 -0.28 -29.99
CA THR A 200 26.54 0.49 -28.84
C THR A 200 25.42 0.75 -27.84
N ALA A 201 25.75 0.84 -26.56
CA ALA A 201 24.79 1.06 -25.49
C ALA A 201 25.44 1.65 -24.24
N ASN A 202 24.62 2.32 -23.42
CA ASN A 202 24.93 2.59 -22.02
C ASN A 202 24.14 1.61 -21.16
N PHE A 203 24.76 1.08 -20.11
CA PHE A 203 24.17 0.21 -19.09
C PHE A 203 24.30 0.85 -17.71
N ASP A 204 23.30 0.64 -16.85
CA ASP A 204 23.14 1.33 -15.57
C ASP A 204 22.21 0.52 -14.63
N ASP A 205 22.10 0.86 -13.35
CA ASP A 205 21.32 0.17 -12.30
C ASP A 205 21.38 -1.38 -12.38
N VAL A 206 22.59 -1.97 -12.42
CA VAL A 206 22.71 -3.43 -12.45
C VAL A 206 22.39 -3.99 -11.07
N LEU A 207 21.42 -4.89 -10.97
CA LEU A 207 20.98 -5.49 -9.71
C LEU A 207 20.79 -7.01 -9.85
N VAL A 208 21.23 -7.77 -8.86
CA VAL A 208 21.02 -9.21 -8.72
C VAL A 208 20.48 -9.53 -7.32
N SER A 209 19.41 -10.30 -7.22
CA SER A 209 18.85 -10.79 -5.95
C SER A 209 18.76 -12.31 -5.90
N ASP A 210 18.93 -12.90 -4.72
CA ASP A 210 18.81 -14.36 -4.52
C ASP A 210 17.38 -14.90 -4.67
N SER A 211 16.39 -14.01 -4.54
CA SER A 211 15.05 -14.26 -5.04
C SER A 211 15.08 -14.48 -6.54
N VAL A 212 14.67 -15.68 -6.96
CA VAL A 212 13.79 -15.73 -8.13
C VAL A 212 12.38 -15.45 -7.62
N SER A 213 11.75 -14.45 -8.18
CA SER A 213 10.29 -14.39 -8.24
C SER A 213 9.72 -15.68 -8.81
N THR A 214 8.97 -16.41 -7.99
CA THR A 214 7.97 -17.34 -8.54
C THR A 214 7.03 -16.56 -9.46
N PRO A 215 6.65 -17.13 -10.62
CA PRO A 215 6.64 -16.30 -11.81
C PRO A 215 5.21 -16.04 -12.30
N THR A 216 4.68 -14.85 -12.02
CA THR A 216 3.35 -14.39 -12.46
C THR A 216 3.33 -14.06 -13.95
N THR A 217 2.86 -14.98 -14.79
CA THR A 217 2.69 -14.78 -16.25
C THR A 217 1.65 -13.68 -16.55
N PRO A 218 2.01 -12.53 -17.17
CA PRO A 218 1.10 -11.44 -17.51
C PRO A 218 0.45 -11.61 -18.90
N PRO A 219 -0.58 -10.81 -19.25
CA PRO A 219 -1.34 -10.99 -20.48
C PRO A 219 -0.66 -10.41 -21.73
N THR A 220 -0.75 -11.15 -22.83
CA THR A 220 -0.55 -10.64 -24.20
C THR A 220 -1.92 -10.33 -24.83
N GLY A 221 -2.09 -9.23 -25.59
CA GLY A 221 -3.45 -8.84 -26.04
C GLY A 221 -3.61 -7.82 -27.20
N GLY A 222 -2.72 -6.83 -27.36
CA GLY A 222 -2.78 -5.88 -28.49
C GLY A 222 -3.82 -4.73 -28.38
N PRO A 223 -3.86 -3.78 -29.33
CA PRO A 223 -4.27 -2.40 -28.99
C PRO A 223 -5.44 -1.80 -29.81
N THR A 224 -6.55 -1.50 -29.12
CA THR A 224 -7.45 -0.31 -29.29
C THR A 224 -8.52 -0.41 -28.19
N THR A 225 -8.84 0.58 -27.34
CA THR A 225 -8.44 2.00 -27.25
C THR A 225 -8.09 2.41 -25.80
N THR A 226 -7.63 3.65 -25.62
CA THR A 226 -7.24 4.33 -24.35
C THR A 226 -7.94 3.85 -23.05
N PRO A 227 -7.18 3.34 -22.06
CA PRO A 227 -7.68 3.13 -20.68
C PRO A 227 -7.86 4.46 -19.90
N PRO A 228 -8.83 4.58 -18.97
CA PRO A 228 -9.01 5.76 -18.11
C PRO A 228 -7.93 5.90 -17.01
N PRO A 229 -7.85 7.05 -16.30
CA PRO A 229 -6.81 7.29 -15.30
C PRO A 229 -7.00 6.50 -14.00
N THR A 230 -5.88 6.16 -13.36
CA THR A 230 -5.83 5.70 -11.96
C THR A 230 -6.35 6.79 -11.03
N GLY A 231 -7.43 6.51 -10.29
CA GLY A 231 -8.24 7.54 -9.61
C GLY A 231 -9.68 7.63 -10.12
N ASN A 232 -10.16 6.59 -10.81
CA ASN A 232 -11.54 6.37 -11.24
C ASN A 232 -11.76 4.85 -11.30
N PRO A 233 -13.00 4.32 -11.35
CA PRO A 233 -13.17 2.95 -11.82
C PRO A 233 -12.74 2.95 -13.29
N GLY A 234 -11.93 1.96 -13.67
CA GLY A 234 -11.83 1.58 -15.08
C GLY A 234 -13.24 1.30 -15.63
N ALA A 235 -13.42 1.46 -16.94
CA ALA A 235 -14.72 1.35 -17.61
C ALA A 235 -15.53 0.15 -17.09
N ASN A 236 -16.86 0.33 -16.89
CA ASN A 236 -17.76 -0.68 -16.34
C ASN A 236 -17.78 -1.94 -17.23
N VAL A 237 -16.87 -2.87 -16.95
CA VAL A 237 -16.70 -4.16 -17.59
C VAL A 237 -16.64 -5.16 -16.45
N ALA A 238 -17.69 -5.97 -16.31
CA ALA A 238 -17.68 -7.05 -15.33
C ALA A 238 -16.69 -8.13 -15.76
N ASP A 239 -15.95 -8.68 -14.80
CA ASP A 239 -15.13 -9.87 -14.95
C ASP A 239 -15.87 -11.11 -14.42
N GLY A 240 -15.14 -12.19 -14.13
CA GLY A 240 -15.72 -13.44 -13.66
C GLY A 240 -16.74 -14.04 -14.63
N TRP A 241 -17.78 -14.68 -14.06
CA TRP A 241 -18.90 -15.26 -14.80
C TRP A 241 -19.84 -14.19 -15.39
N ALA A 242 -19.85 -12.96 -14.87
CA ALA A 242 -20.64 -11.85 -15.41
C ALA A 242 -20.03 -11.24 -16.68
N GLY A 243 -18.71 -11.37 -16.88
CA GLY A 243 -18.00 -10.96 -18.10
C GLY A 243 -18.11 -11.93 -19.28
N VAL A 244 -18.82 -13.06 -19.14
CA VAL A 244 -18.93 -14.10 -20.18
C VAL A 244 -19.98 -13.74 -21.24
N ASN A 245 -19.77 -14.18 -22.48
CA ASN A 245 -20.72 -14.05 -23.57
C ASN A 245 -21.68 -15.25 -23.62
N ALA A 246 -22.88 -15.11 -23.08
CA ALA A 246 -23.90 -16.16 -23.10
C ALA A 246 -25.34 -15.59 -23.18
N LEU A 247 -26.32 -16.44 -23.51
CA LEU A 247 -27.76 -16.11 -23.44
C LEU A 247 -28.17 -14.81 -24.15
N GLY A 248 -27.47 -14.44 -25.23
CA GLY A 248 -27.72 -13.21 -26.00
C GLY A 248 -26.99 -11.96 -25.49
N GLN A 249 -26.29 -12.05 -24.36
CA GLN A 249 -25.49 -10.97 -23.76
C GLN A 249 -24.00 -11.09 -24.14
N ASN A 250 -23.28 -9.97 -24.03
CA ASN A 250 -21.85 -9.86 -24.29
C ASN A 250 -21.15 -9.30 -23.02
N GLY A 251 -21.20 -10.08 -21.94
CA GLY A 251 -20.91 -9.61 -20.59
C GLY A 251 -21.96 -8.63 -20.03
N THR A 252 -21.82 -8.29 -18.75
CA THR A 252 -22.66 -7.28 -18.07
C THR A 252 -22.20 -5.86 -18.36
N THR A 253 -23.12 -5.00 -18.81
CA THR A 253 -22.92 -3.56 -19.08
C THR A 253 -23.83 -2.66 -18.24
N GLY A 254 -24.89 -3.22 -17.64
CA GLY A 254 -25.89 -2.49 -16.86
C GLY A 254 -26.75 -1.56 -17.72
N GLY A 255 -27.10 -0.40 -17.17
CA GLY A 255 -27.93 0.61 -17.84
C GLY A 255 -27.17 1.48 -18.85
N ALA A 256 -26.08 0.98 -19.43
CA ALA A 256 -25.27 1.71 -20.39
C ALA A 256 -26.10 2.14 -21.62
N GLY A 257 -25.95 3.40 -22.05
CA GLY A 257 -26.76 3.99 -23.11
C GLY A 257 -28.17 4.44 -22.69
N GLY A 258 -28.60 4.13 -21.46
CA GLY A 258 -29.82 4.67 -20.85
C GLY A 258 -29.65 6.08 -20.29
N PRO A 259 -30.75 6.77 -19.91
CA PRO A 259 -30.68 7.98 -19.12
C PRO A 259 -30.09 7.72 -17.73
N THR A 260 -29.45 8.74 -17.17
CA THR A 260 -29.06 8.79 -15.75
C THR A 260 -30.13 9.51 -14.95
N VAL A 261 -30.54 8.93 -13.82
CA VAL A 261 -31.46 9.53 -12.84
C VAL A 261 -30.80 9.53 -11.45
N THR A 262 -31.06 10.53 -10.63
CA THR A 262 -30.63 10.56 -9.23
C THR A 262 -31.85 10.43 -8.32
N VAL A 263 -31.79 9.51 -7.36
CA VAL A 263 -32.89 9.20 -6.44
C VAL A 263 -32.44 9.36 -4.98
N ASN A 264 -33.35 9.87 -4.15
CA ASN A 264 -33.13 10.08 -2.71
C ASN A 264 -34.35 9.70 -1.86
N SER A 265 -35.26 8.89 -2.42
CA SER A 265 -36.47 8.42 -1.76
C SER A 265 -36.93 7.07 -2.34
N ALA A 266 -37.59 6.24 -1.52
CA ALA A 266 -38.05 4.92 -1.91
C ALA A 266 -38.98 4.96 -3.13
N ALA A 267 -39.99 5.85 -3.12
CA ALA A 267 -40.97 5.95 -4.19
C ALA A 267 -40.33 6.28 -5.56
N GLN A 268 -39.26 7.09 -5.58
CA GLN A 268 -38.47 7.29 -6.80
C GLN A 268 -37.68 6.03 -7.14
N PHE A 269 -36.90 5.50 -6.21
CA PHE A 269 -36.03 4.34 -6.45
C PHE A 269 -36.81 3.15 -7.05
N VAL A 270 -37.92 2.76 -6.42
CA VAL A 270 -38.76 1.63 -6.85
C VAL A 270 -39.35 1.87 -8.26
N THR A 271 -39.80 3.10 -8.53
CA THR A 271 -40.32 3.48 -9.86
C THR A 271 -39.24 3.38 -10.93
N GLU A 272 -38.02 3.83 -10.64
CA GLU A 272 -36.91 3.82 -11.59
C GLU A 272 -36.32 2.40 -11.79
N ALA A 273 -36.22 1.59 -10.73
CA ALA A 273 -35.70 0.22 -10.77
C ALA A 273 -36.61 -0.75 -11.57
N ALA A 274 -37.93 -0.63 -11.39
CA ALA A 274 -38.92 -1.40 -12.15
C ALA A 274 -39.17 -0.88 -13.59
N SER A 275 -38.60 0.28 -13.97
CA SER A 275 -38.87 0.91 -15.26
C SER A 275 -38.20 0.21 -16.45
N ALA A 276 -38.90 0.09 -17.57
CA ALA A 276 -38.40 -0.61 -18.76
C ALA A 276 -37.22 0.10 -19.46
N GLY A 277 -36.30 -0.70 -19.99
CA GLY A 277 -35.14 -0.25 -20.78
C GLY A 277 -33.91 0.15 -19.94
N PRO A 278 -32.78 0.47 -20.62
CA PRO A 278 -31.53 0.78 -19.95
C PRO A 278 -31.64 2.03 -19.06
N LYS A 279 -31.08 1.99 -17.84
CA LYS A 279 -31.05 3.14 -16.93
C LYS A 279 -29.92 3.11 -15.90
N ILE A 280 -29.27 4.25 -15.69
CA ILE A 280 -28.31 4.46 -14.60
C ILE A 280 -29.04 5.16 -13.45
N ILE A 281 -29.20 4.47 -12.32
CA ILE A 281 -29.90 4.94 -11.13
C ILE A 281 -28.86 5.28 -10.06
N GLN A 282 -28.74 6.57 -9.75
CA GLN A 282 -27.77 7.10 -8.80
C GLN A 282 -28.44 7.28 -7.44
N VAL A 283 -28.08 6.44 -6.48
CA VAL A 283 -28.59 6.50 -5.10
C VAL A 283 -27.83 7.59 -4.34
N SER A 284 -28.57 8.53 -3.74
CA SER A 284 -28.01 9.66 -3.00
C SER A 284 -28.39 9.59 -1.53
N GLY A 285 -27.44 9.15 -0.69
CA GLY A 285 -27.67 8.91 0.74
C GLY A 285 -28.37 7.57 1.02
N MET A 286 -28.68 7.32 2.29
CA MET A 286 -29.38 6.11 2.72
C MET A 286 -30.88 6.27 2.47
N ILE A 287 -31.45 5.37 1.66
CA ILE A 287 -32.88 5.32 1.39
C ILE A 287 -33.54 4.24 2.27
N ASP A 288 -34.46 4.67 3.12
CA ASP A 288 -35.38 3.80 3.86
C ASP A 288 -36.38 3.18 2.86
N LEU A 289 -36.24 1.87 2.59
CA LEU A 289 -37.11 1.08 1.74
C LEU A 289 -38.09 0.28 2.63
N PRO A 290 -39.41 0.41 2.46
CA PRO A 290 -40.37 -0.43 3.19
C PRO A 290 -40.22 -1.88 2.71
N GLY A 291 -40.10 -2.85 3.62
CA GLY A 291 -39.79 -4.23 3.25
C GLY A 291 -40.89 -5.00 2.49
N PRO A 292 -40.61 -6.25 2.07
CA PRO A 292 -39.31 -6.92 2.22
C PRO A 292 -38.35 -6.63 1.05
N MET A 293 -38.86 -6.68 -0.19
CA MET A 293 -38.04 -6.75 -1.42
C MET A 293 -38.62 -5.90 -2.55
N HIS A 294 -37.76 -5.27 -3.36
CA HIS A 294 -38.15 -4.37 -4.47
C HIS A 294 -37.63 -4.81 -5.83
N GLU A 295 -38.51 -4.80 -6.83
CA GLU A 295 -38.22 -5.29 -8.19
C GLU A 295 -37.18 -4.43 -8.95
N VAL A 296 -36.13 -5.09 -9.44
CA VAL A 296 -35.12 -4.52 -10.34
C VAL A 296 -35.25 -5.20 -11.69
N SER A 297 -35.66 -4.44 -12.70
CA SER A 297 -35.81 -4.91 -14.08
C SER A 297 -34.47 -4.98 -14.83
N SER A 298 -34.44 -5.54 -16.04
CA SER A 298 -33.22 -5.64 -16.88
C SER A 298 -32.58 -4.29 -17.21
N ASP A 299 -31.31 -4.31 -17.61
CA ASP A 299 -30.54 -3.18 -18.10
C ASP A 299 -30.40 -2.04 -17.07
N LYS A 300 -29.93 -2.36 -15.85
CA LYS A 300 -29.81 -1.37 -14.77
C LYS A 300 -28.38 -1.23 -14.27
N THR A 301 -27.99 0.00 -13.95
CA THR A 301 -26.82 0.27 -13.11
C THR A 301 -27.30 1.07 -11.92
N ILE A 302 -27.46 0.40 -10.77
CA ILE A 302 -27.80 1.04 -9.50
C ILE A 302 -26.49 1.33 -8.80
N VAL A 303 -26.16 2.61 -8.61
CA VAL A 303 -24.85 3.05 -8.11
C VAL A 303 -24.97 4.09 -7.00
N GLY A 304 -24.29 3.89 -5.88
CA GLY A 304 -24.24 4.88 -4.81
C GLY A 304 -23.35 6.08 -5.15
N LEU A 305 -23.79 7.29 -4.81
CA LEU A 305 -23.02 8.55 -4.98
C LEU A 305 -21.98 8.82 -3.88
N GLY A 306 -21.58 7.80 -3.12
CA GLY A 306 -20.54 7.88 -2.09
C GLY A 306 -20.78 6.90 -0.95
N ALA A 307 -19.83 6.83 -0.02
CA ALA A 307 -19.79 5.82 1.05
C ALA A 307 -21.00 5.78 2.01
N ASN A 308 -21.88 6.81 1.98
CA ASN A 308 -23.12 6.87 2.75
C ASN A 308 -24.38 6.61 1.92
N SER A 309 -24.24 6.21 0.65
CA SER A 309 -25.37 5.90 -0.23
C SER A 309 -25.74 4.42 -0.15
N GLY A 310 -27.03 4.10 -0.19
CA GLY A 310 -27.50 2.72 -0.06
C GLY A 310 -28.94 2.62 0.42
N PHE A 311 -29.28 1.48 1.00
CA PHE A 311 -30.63 1.13 1.43
C PHE A 311 -30.68 0.64 2.88
N THR A 312 -31.82 0.88 3.53
CA THR A 312 -32.17 0.27 4.81
C THR A 312 -33.62 -0.21 4.82
N GLY A 313 -33.99 -1.18 5.67
CA GLY A 313 -35.34 -1.73 5.78
C GLY A 313 -35.70 -2.80 4.73
N GLY A 314 -35.44 -2.53 3.45
CA GLY A 314 -35.84 -3.41 2.34
C GLY A 314 -34.70 -3.72 1.37
N GLY A 315 -34.73 -4.93 0.80
CA GLY A 315 -33.76 -5.42 -0.17
C GLY A 315 -34.20 -5.32 -1.63
N LEU A 316 -33.38 -5.88 -2.53
CA LEU A 316 -33.56 -5.79 -3.99
C LEU A 316 -33.79 -7.18 -4.61
N ASN A 317 -34.90 -7.34 -5.34
CA ASN A 317 -35.19 -8.54 -6.13
C ASN A 317 -34.80 -8.34 -7.60
N ILE A 318 -33.75 -9.03 -8.05
CA ILE A 318 -33.35 -9.13 -9.46
C ILE A 318 -33.94 -10.44 -9.99
N GLY A 319 -35.19 -10.41 -10.46
CA GLY A 319 -35.79 -11.59 -11.03
C GLY A 319 -37.22 -11.44 -11.53
N LEU A 320 -37.74 -12.53 -12.07
CA LEU A 320 -39.19 -12.69 -12.27
C LEU A 320 -39.84 -13.18 -10.96
N PRO A 321 -41.18 -13.06 -10.83
CA PRO A 321 -41.92 -13.78 -9.80
C PRO A 321 -41.60 -15.28 -9.80
N ILE A 322 -41.61 -15.89 -8.62
CA ILE A 322 -41.29 -17.32 -8.46
C ILE A 322 -42.33 -18.19 -9.18
N ASP A 323 -41.84 -19.14 -9.97
CA ASP A 323 -42.61 -20.18 -10.64
C ASP A 323 -41.77 -21.47 -10.64
N ASP A 324 -42.22 -22.50 -9.93
CA ASP A 324 -41.49 -23.77 -9.79
C ASP A 324 -41.60 -24.67 -11.04
N ASP A 325 -42.60 -24.45 -11.91
CA ASP A 325 -42.77 -25.23 -13.15
C ASP A 325 -41.74 -24.80 -14.24
N ILE A 326 -41.17 -23.60 -14.13
CA ILE A 326 -40.15 -23.11 -15.06
C ILE A 326 -38.79 -23.75 -14.72
N THR A 327 -38.30 -24.62 -15.60
CA THR A 327 -37.04 -25.39 -15.45
C THR A 327 -35.98 -25.04 -16.51
N SER A 328 -36.18 -23.94 -17.24
CA SER A 328 -35.19 -23.40 -18.18
C SER A 328 -35.40 -21.88 -18.38
N PRO A 329 -34.36 -21.11 -18.78
CA PRO A 329 -34.45 -19.66 -18.89
C PRO A 329 -35.61 -19.18 -19.79
N PRO A 330 -36.61 -18.47 -19.23
CA PRO A 330 -37.65 -17.83 -20.04
C PRO A 330 -37.05 -16.65 -20.81
N SER A 331 -37.62 -16.33 -21.98
CA SER A 331 -37.09 -15.27 -22.87
C SER A 331 -37.16 -13.86 -22.30
N ASN A 332 -37.83 -13.68 -21.15
CA ASN A 332 -37.95 -12.44 -20.40
C ASN A 332 -37.26 -12.49 -19.01
N ALA A 333 -36.37 -13.46 -18.75
CA ALA A 333 -35.55 -13.47 -17.53
C ALA A 333 -34.80 -12.14 -17.34
N VAL A 334 -34.69 -11.66 -16.10
CA VAL A 334 -34.05 -10.37 -15.80
C VAL A 334 -32.55 -10.46 -16.06
N HIS A 335 -31.98 -9.45 -16.71
CA HIS A 335 -30.59 -9.52 -17.14
C HIS A 335 -29.88 -8.18 -17.24
N ASN A 336 -28.55 -8.24 -17.34
CA ASN A 336 -27.71 -7.07 -17.56
C ASN A 336 -27.88 -6.01 -16.45
N VAL A 337 -27.63 -6.41 -15.19
CA VAL A 337 -27.78 -5.54 -14.00
C VAL A 337 -26.46 -5.39 -13.25
N ILE A 338 -26.15 -4.17 -12.83
CA ILE A 338 -25.01 -3.82 -11.99
C ILE A 338 -25.53 -3.16 -10.69
N LEU A 339 -25.14 -3.70 -9.53
CA LEU A 339 -25.30 -3.08 -8.21
C LEU A 339 -23.93 -2.66 -7.69
N ARG A 340 -23.70 -1.36 -7.45
CA ARG A 340 -22.34 -0.86 -7.18
C ARG A 340 -22.26 0.25 -6.13
N ASN A 341 -21.27 0.20 -5.23
CA ASN A 341 -20.99 1.28 -4.28
C ASN A 341 -22.16 1.60 -3.29
N LEU A 342 -22.96 0.58 -2.93
CA LEU A 342 -24.15 0.71 -2.07
C LEU A 342 -23.92 0.13 -0.67
N ASN A 343 -24.46 0.79 0.35
CA ASN A 343 -24.71 0.20 1.66
C ASN A 343 -26.01 -0.63 1.63
N PHE A 344 -26.09 -1.68 2.43
CA PHE A 344 -27.35 -2.31 2.83
C PHE A 344 -27.34 -2.55 4.35
N ARG A 345 -28.43 -2.22 5.04
CA ARG A 345 -28.56 -2.33 6.50
C ARG A 345 -29.99 -2.67 6.91
N ASP A 346 -30.14 -3.39 8.00
CA ASP A 346 -31.41 -3.59 8.72
C ASP A 346 -32.56 -4.04 7.79
N TRP A 347 -32.26 -4.94 6.85
CA TRP A 347 -33.21 -5.42 5.84
C TRP A 347 -34.10 -6.55 6.39
N ASP A 348 -35.38 -6.58 6.01
CA ASP A 348 -36.38 -7.53 6.53
C ASP A 348 -36.16 -9.00 6.07
N ASP A 349 -35.61 -9.22 4.87
CA ASP A 349 -35.57 -10.54 4.19
C ASP A 349 -34.15 -10.85 3.65
N ASP A 350 -33.92 -10.78 2.33
CA ASP A 350 -32.57 -10.71 1.73
C ASP A 350 -32.14 -9.24 1.52
N ALA A 351 -30.84 -8.92 1.50
CA ALA A 351 -30.40 -7.59 1.06
C ALA A 351 -30.42 -7.47 -0.48
N VAL A 352 -29.96 -8.51 -1.17
CA VAL A 352 -30.08 -8.70 -2.62
C VAL A 352 -30.43 -10.16 -2.92
N ASN A 353 -31.45 -10.37 -3.74
CA ASN A 353 -31.83 -11.66 -4.29
C ASN A 353 -31.70 -11.65 -5.82
N VAL A 354 -31.14 -12.71 -6.40
CA VAL A 354 -31.07 -12.93 -7.85
C VAL A 354 -31.75 -14.27 -8.17
N GLN A 355 -32.92 -14.22 -8.83
CA GLN A 355 -33.78 -15.40 -9.00
C GLN A 355 -34.36 -15.58 -10.41
N MET A 356 -34.91 -16.77 -10.66
CA MET A 356 -35.70 -17.10 -11.86
C MET A 356 -34.91 -16.93 -13.17
N PHE A 357 -33.79 -17.65 -13.26
CA PHE A 357 -32.86 -17.71 -14.39
C PHE A 357 -32.24 -16.36 -14.78
N SER A 358 -32.24 -15.39 -13.86
CA SER A 358 -31.68 -14.06 -14.11
C SER A 358 -30.17 -14.11 -14.34
N HIS A 359 -29.68 -13.29 -15.26
CA HIS A 359 -28.34 -13.50 -15.80
C HIS A 359 -27.55 -12.28 -16.28
N HIS A 360 -26.23 -12.38 -16.23
CA HIS A 360 -25.29 -11.28 -16.51
C HIS A 360 -25.54 -10.16 -15.48
N ILE A 361 -25.22 -10.49 -14.22
CA ILE A 361 -25.46 -9.66 -13.03
C ILE A 361 -24.12 -9.43 -12.31
N TRP A 362 -23.80 -8.18 -11.98
CA TRP A 362 -22.55 -7.81 -11.30
C TRP A 362 -22.84 -7.04 -10.01
N ILE A 363 -22.40 -7.57 -8.88
CA ILE A 363 -22.62 -7.00 -7.54
C ILE A 363 -21.24 -6.65 -6.99
N ASP A 364 -20.90 -5.36 -7.02
CA ASP A 364 -19.51 -4.89 -6.92
C ASP A 364 -19.30 -3.75 -5.92
N HIS A 365 -18.29 -3.83 -5.05
CA HIS A 365 -17.91 -2.75 -4.11
C HIS A 365 -19.07 -2.26 -3.21
N ASN A 366 -19.94 -3.16 -2.75
CA ASN A 366 -21.02 -2.85 -1.80
C ASN A 366 -20.61 -3.24 -0.37
N THR A 367 -21.33 -2.71 0.63
CA THR A 367 -21.12 -3.08 2.05
C THR A 367 -22.46 -3.44 2.70
N TRP A 368 -22.52 -4.55 3.42
CA TRP A 368 -23.71 -4.96 4.17
C TRP A 368 -23.33 -5.43 5.58
N THR A 369 -24.08 -4.96 6.58
CA THR A 369 -23.77 -5.20 8.00
C THR A 369 -24.67 -6.28 8.60
N THR A 370 -25.95 -5.96 8.82
CA THR A 370 -26.90 -6.75 9.62
C THR A 370 -28.30 -6.67 9.01
N GLY A 371 -29.06 -7.76 9.07
CA GLY A 371 -30.43 -7.87 8.55
C GLY A 371 -31.07 -9.23 8.85
N GLY A 372 -32.17 -9.56 8.16
CA GLY A 372 -33.08 -10.68 8.45
C GLY A 372 -32.56 -12.09 8.12
N ASP A 373 -32.51 -12.46 6.84
CA ASP A 373 -31.90 -13.73 6.37
C ASP A 373 -30.62 -13.46 5.56
N GLY A 374 -30.68 -13.46 4.22
CA GLY A 374 -29.49 -13.43 3.35
C GLY A 374 -28.89 -12.03 3.13
N GLY A 375 -27.57 -11.95 2.97
CA GLY A 375 -26.90 -10.78 2.40
C GLY A 375 -27.07 -10.74 0.88
N VAL A 376 -26.50 -11.72 0.17
CA VAL A 376 -26.66 -11.87 -1.29
C VAL A 376 -27.00 -13.31 -1.67
N ASP A 377 -28.24 -13.51 -2.07
CA ASP A 377 -28.75 -14.80 -2.50
C ASP A 377 -28.81 -14.91 -4.03
N VAL A 378 -28.34 -16.04 -4.57
CA VAL A 378 -28.43 -16.36 -6.01
C VAL A 378 -29.07 -17.74 -6.15
N LYS A 379 -30.33 -17.77 -6.58
CA LYS A 379 -31.17 -18.97 -6.55
C LYS A 379 -31.95 -19.18 -7.86
N ARG A 380 -32.54 -20.37 -8.03
CA ARG A 380 -33.53 -20.67 -9.08
C ARG A 380 -33.01 -20.45 -10.50
N GLY A 381 -31.94 -21.16 -10.86
CA GLY A 381 -31.33 -21.18 -12.19
C GLY A 381 -30.53 -19.94 -12.59
N SER A 382 -30.48 -18.90 -11.75
CA SER A 382 -29.75 -17.66 -12.01
C SER A 382 -28.26 -17.92 -12.28
N SER A 383 -27.69 -17.29 -13.31
CA SER A 383 -26.40 -17.69 -13.89
C SER A 383 -25.66 -16.50 -14.48
N TYR A 384 -24.34 -16.61 -14.69
CA TYR A 384 -23.51 -15.51 -15.20
C TYR A 384 -23.53 -14.33 -14.21
N VAL A 385 -23.30 -14.64 -12.93
CA VAL A 385 -23.30 -13.69 -11.82
C VAL A 385 -21.88 -13.54 -11.29
N THR A 386 -21.49 -12.32 -10.88
CA THR A 386 -20.21 -12.09 -10.21
C THR A 386 -20.38 -11.13 -9.05
N ILE A 387 -19.88 -11.54 -7.89
CA ILE A 387 -19.96 -10.87 -6.61
C ILE A 387 -18.52 -10.52 -6.24
N SER A 388 -18.14 -9.25 -6.38
CA SER A 388 -16.75 -8.80 -6.31
C SER A 388 -16.54 -7.61 -5.39
N TYR A 389 -15.41 -7.59 -4.68
CA TYR A 389 -15.01 -6.45 -3.83
C TYR A 389 -16.07 -5.99 -2.81
N ASN A 390 -17.03 -6.82 -2.41
CA ASN A 390 -18.02 -6.43 -1.40
C ASN A 390 -17.48 -6.69 0.00
N HIS A 391 -18.01 -5.99 1.02
CA HIS A 391 -17.65 -6.17 2.43
C HIS A 391 -18.90 -6.58 3.23
N ALA A 392 -18.87 -7.81 3.73
CA ALA A 392 -19.82 -8.31 4.72
C ALA A 392 -19.23 -8.08 6.12
N ASP A 393 -19.95 -7.37 6.99
CA ASP A 393 -19.48 -6.95 8.32
C ASP A 393 -20.47 -7.38 9.41
N GLY A 394 -20.23 -8.56 10.01
CA GLY A 394 -21.05 -9.10 11.10
C GLY A 394 -22.32 -9.87 10.68
N THR A 395 -22.51 -10.22 9.40
CA THR A 395 -23.68 -11.00 8.94
C THR A 395 -23.66 -12.44 9.46
N ASP A 396 -24.81 -12.94 9.96
CA ASP A 396 -24.98 -14.38 10.23
C ASP A 396 -24.97 -15.19 8.92
N LYS A 397 -26.02 -15.04 8.11
CA LYS A 397 -26.25 -15.79 6.88
C LYS A 397 -25.89 -14.92 5.66
N ASN A 398 -24.67 -15.03 5.17
CA ASN A 398 -24.20 -14.03 4.21
C ASN A 398 -24.64 -14.28 2.76
N MET A 399 -24.37 -15.46 2.18
CA MET A 399 -24.58 -15.73 0.74
C MET A 399 -25.00 -17.17 0.43
N LEU A 400 -26.26 -17.39 0.05
CA LEU A 400 -26.74 -18.69 -0.44
C LEU A 400 -26.67 -18.77 -1.97
N LEU A 401 -26.19 -19.90 -2.49
CA LEU A 401 -26.17 -20.24 -3.90
C LEU A 401 -26.90 -21.56 -4.12
N GLY A 402 -28.12 -21.50 -4.65
CA GLY A 402 -29.08 -22.62 -4.67
C GLY A 402 -29.80 -22.78 -3.32
N HIS A 403 -31.12 -22.61 -3.32
CA HIS A 403 -31.88 -22.35 -2.10
C HIS A 403 -32.36 -23.60 -1.33
N ASP A 404 -32.65 -24.69 -2.04
CA ASP A 404 -33.31 -25.88 -1.49
C ASP A 404 -32.77 -27.16 -2.16
N ASP A 405 -32.68 -28.26 -1.40
CA ASP A 405 -32.10 -29.54 -1.85
C ASP A 405 -32.99 -30.31 -2.84
N GLY A 406 -34.27 -29.94 -2.96
CA GLY A 406 -35.17 -30.43 -4.00
C GLY A 406 -35.04 -29.69 -5.35
N ASN A 407 -34.39 -28.52 -5.39
CA ASN A 407 -34.44 -27.61 -6.54
C ASN A 407 -33.54 -27.97 -7.74
N ALA A 408 -33.03 -29.21 -7.79
CA ALA A 408 -32.15 -29.71 -8.84
C ALA A 408 -32.68 -29.46 -10.27
N ALA A 409 -34.01 -29.45 -10.46
CA ALA A 409 -34.65 -29.22 -11.75
C ALA A 409 -34.50 -27.79 -12.30
N GLN A 410 -34.29 -26.78 -11.44
CA GLN A 410 -33.99 -25.40 -11.88
C GLN A 410 -32.48 -25.09 -11.84
N ASP A 411 -31.74 -25.70 -10.90
CA ASP A 411 -30.37 -25.28 -10.57
C ASP A 411 -29.26 -26.12 -11.25
N VAL A 412 -29.49 -27.40 -11.58
CA VAL A 412 -28.47 -28.26 -12.20
C VAL A 412 -28.13 -27.81 -13.61
N GLY A 413 -26.83 -27.59 -13.86
CA GLY A 413 -26.32 -27.06 -15.13
C GLY A 413 -26.33 -25.53 -15.20
N TYR A 414 -26.93 -24.85 -14.24
CA TYR A 414 -27.00 -23.39 -14.11
C TYR A 414 -26.05 -22.91 -13.00
N LEU A 415 -26.47 -21.93 -12.18
CA LEU A 415 -25.76 -21.41 -11.00
C LEU A 415 -24.28 -21.06 -11.25
N LYS A 416 -24.01 -20.40 -12.39
CA LYS A 416 -22.66 -19.95 -12.78
C LYS A 416 -22.30 -18.65 -12.06
N VAL A 417 -21.63 -18.77 -10.90
CA VAL A 417 -21.31 -17.62 -10.03
C VAL A 417 -19.83 -17.55 -9.68
N SER A 418 -19.29 -16.33 -9.67
CA SER A 418 -17.94 -15.99 -9.20
C SER A 418 -17.99 -15.14 -7.95
N TYR A 419 -17.13 -15.44 -6.98
CA TYR A 419 -16.94 -14.67 -5.75
C TYR A 419 -15.48 -14.26 -5.66
N HIS A 420 -15.13 -12.97 -5.78
CA HIS A 420 -13.72 -12.56 -5.66
C HIS A 420 -13.43 -11.22 -5.01
N HIS A 421 -12.32 -11.19 -4.28
CA HIS A 421 -11.82 -10.03 -3.54
C HIS A 421 -12.85 -9.45 -2.55
N ASN A 422 -13.86 -10.23 -2.14
CA ASN A 422 -14.81 -9.84 -1.10
C ASN A 422 -14.17 -10.02 0.28
N PHE A 423 -14.57 -9.16 1.22
CA PHE A 423 -14.20 -9.24 2.62
C PHE A 423 -15.36 -9.84 3.43
N PHE A 424 -15.09 -10.95 4.10
CA PHE A 424 -15.99 -11.62 5.03
C PHE A 424 -15.48 -11.36 6.46
N ASP A 425 -15.96 -10.27 7.07
CA ASP A 425 -15.46 -9.72 8.33
C ASP A 425 -16.44 -10.06 9.48
N ASN A 426 -16.00 -10.86 10.44
CA ASN A 426 -16.78 -11.30 11.62
C ASN A 426 -18.13 -11.99 11.28
N THR A 427 -18.25 -12.56 10.09
CA THR A 427 -19.47 -13.26 9.63
C THR A 427 -19.63 -14.63 10.30
N ASN A 428 -20.82 -15.24 10.27
CA ASN A 428 -21.00 -16.59 10.83
C ASN A 428 -20.93 -17.71 9.78
N GLN A 429 -21.72 -17.63 8.71
CA GLN A 429 -21.95 -18.75 7.80
C GLN A 429 -22.36 -18.31 6.38
N ARG A 430 -22.38 -19.29 5.46
CA ARG A 430 -22.73 -19.13 4.04
C ARG A 430 -21.81 -18.14 3.32
N ASN A 431 -20.50 -18.39 3.22
CA ASN A 431 -19.54 -17.45 2.61
C ASN A 431 -18.81 -17.94 1.33
N PRO A 432 -19.46 -18.51 0.30
CA PRO A 432 -20.88 -18.86 0.15
C PRO A 432 -21.21 -20.29 0.61
N ARG A 433 -22.50 -20.62 0.74
CA ARG A 433 -22.98 -22.01 0.70
C ARG A 433 -23.50 -22.33 -0.70
N VAL A 434 -23.02 -23.41 -1.32
CA VAL A 434 -23.25 -23.72 -2.74
C VAL A 434 -23.92 -25.09 -2.93
N ARG A 435 -25.07 -25.13 -3.60
CA ARG A 435 -25.78 -26.32 -4.10
C ARG A 435 -25.79 -26.33 -5.63
N PHE A 436 -25.72 -27.52 -6.24
CA PHE A 436 -25.85 -27.81 -7.69
C PHE A 436 -24.94 -27.07 -8.70
N GLY A 437 -24.45 -25.87 -8.40
CA GLY A 437 -23.67 -25.04 -9.31
C GLY A 437 -22.31 -25.63 -9.61
N ASP A 438 -22.02 -25.87 -10.89
CA ASP A 438 -20.74 -26.38 -11.38
C ASP A 438 -20.38 -25.68 -12.71
N GLN A 439 -19.27 -24.95 -12.85
CA GLN A 439 -18.23 -24.66 -11.87
C GLN A 439 -18.44 -23.27 -11.21
N VAL A 440 -18.55 -23.25 -9.89
CA VAL A 440 -18.56 -22.05 -9.04
C VAL A 440 -17.12 -21.75 -8.61
N HIS A 441 -16.76 -20.48 -8.57
CA HIS A 441 -15.36 -20.07 -8.41
C HIS A 441 -15.21 -18.99 -7.33
N VAL A 442 -14.55 -19.35 -6.23
CA VAL A 442 -14.32 -18.51 -5.05
C VAL A 442 -12.82 -18.21 -4.96
N TYR A 443 -12.41 -16.99 -5.32
CA TYR A 443 -10.98 -16.66 -5.42
C TYR A 443 -10.56 -15.28 -4.91
N ASN A 444 -9.33 -15.17 -4.41
CA ASN A 444 -8.75 -13.91 -3.90
C ASN A 444 -9.57 -13.21 -2.77
N ASN A 445 -10.53 -13.89 -2.12
CA ASN A 445 -11.31 -13.30 -1.02
C ASN A 445 -10.53 -13.32 0.31
N TYR A 446 -10.99 -12.54 1.29
CA TYR A 446 -10.45 -12.53 2.65
C TYR A 446 -11.55 -12.81 3.67
N TYR A 447 -11.30 -13.74 4.57
CA TYR A 447 -12.18 -14.19 5.65
C TYR A 447 -11.49 -13.93 6.99
N LEU A 448 -12.18 -13.24 7.90
CA LEU A 448 -11.70 -12.91 9.23
C LEU A 448 -12.76 -13.28 10.28
N ASN A 449 -12.35 -14.00 11.33
CA ASN A 449 -13.18 -14.34 12.49
C ASN A 449 -14.53 -15.00 12.11
N THR A 450 -14.50 -15.96 11.18
CA THR A 450 -15.75 -16.58 10.67
C THR A 450 -16.24 -17.68 11.60
N GLY A 451 -17.46 -17.54 12.12
CA GLY A 451 -17.94 -18.28 13.30
C GLY A 451 -18.26 -19.76 13.12
N ASN A 452 -18.97 -20.14 12.06
CA ASN A 452 -19.36 -21.52 11.76
C ASN A 452 -18.57 -22.07 10.56
N TYR A 453 -18.70 -21.46 9.37
CA TYR A 453 -17.91 -21.86 8.19
C TYR A 453 -17.72 -20.77 7.14
N GLY A 454 -16.63 -20.89 6.38
CA GLY A 454 -16.37 -20.17 5.15
C GLY A 454 -17.21 -20.70 3.97
N VAL A 455 -16.65 -21.62 3.18
CA VAL A 455 -17.26 -22.10 1.92
C VAL A 455 -17.83 -23.52 2.05
N ALA A 456 -19.14 -23.69 1.87
CA ALA A 456 -19.78 -25.00 1.85
C ALA A 456 -20.06 -25.48 0.42
N SER A 457 -19.62 -26.69 0.06
CA SER A 457 -19.96 -27.34 -1.21
C SER A 457 -20.91 -28.53 -0.97
N THR A 458 -22.13 -28.41 -1.49
CA THR A 458 -23.27 -29.30 -1.22
C THR A 458 -23.99 -29.71 -2.51
N GLU A 459 -24.81 -30.75 -2.45
CA GLU A 459 -25.68 -31.23 -3.54
C GLU A 459 -24.96 -31.35 -4.89
N ASN A 460 -23.82 -32.06 -4.89
CA ASN A 460 -22.96 -32.28 -6.07
C ASN A 460 -22.52 -30.98 -6.81
N ALA A 461 -22.55 -29.82 -6.16
CA ALA A 461 -21.93 -28.59 -6.67
C ALA A 461 -20.45 -28.80 -7.00
N GLY A 462 -19.92 -28.07 -7.98
CA GLY A 462 -18.49 -28.04 -8.29
C GLY A 462 -17.90 -26.69 -7.90
N VAL A 463 -17.16 -26.63 -6.80
CA VAL A 463 -16.56 -25.40 -6.26
C VAL A 463 -15.03 -25.43 -6.37
N ILE A 464 -14.44 -24.39 -6.95
CA ILE A 464 -13.01 -24.08 -6.80
C ILE A 464 -12.85 -23.00 -5.73
N VAL A 465 -12.00 -23.27 -4.74
CA VAL A 465 -11.61 -22.32 -3.67
C VAL A 465 -10.11 -22.05 -3.82
N GLU A 466 -9.72 -20.95 -4.45
CA GLU A 466 -8.29 -20.67 -4.70
C GLU A 466 -7.81 -19.22 -4.47
N GLY A 467 -6.62 -19.05 -3.89
CA GLY A 467 -6.06 -17.72 -3.66
C GLY A 467 -6.68 -16.96 -2.48
N ASN A 468 -7.52 -17.58 -1.64
CA ASN A 468 -8.23 -16.90 -0.56
C ASN A 468 -7.41 -16.88 0.76
N TYR A 469 -7.59 -15.84 1.57
CA TYR A 469 -7.01 -15.71 2.93
C TYR A 469 -8.06 -16.02 3.98
N PHE A 470 -7.77 -16.93 4.91
CA PHE A 470 -8.62 -17.22 6.07
C PHE A 470 -7.86 -16.94 7.37
N GLU A 471 -8.49 -16.21 8.29
CA GLU A 471 -7.92 -15.82 9.58
C GLU A 471 -8.91 -16.07 10.73
N ASN A 472 -8.51 -16.89 11.70
CA ASN A 472 -9.37 -17.30 12.81
C ASN A 472 -10.71 -17.90 12.29
N VAL A 473 -10.61 -18.85 11.35
CA VAL A 473 -11.77 -19.57 10.76
C VAL A 473 -11.62 -21.06 11.01
N ASP A 474 -12.34 -21.60 11.99
CA ASP A 474 -12.19 -23.00 12.40
C ASP A 474 -12.58 -24.00 11.29
N ASP A 475 -13.55 -23.66 10.42
CA ASP A 475 -13.82 -24.39 9.17
C ASP A 475 -13.81 -23.45 7.94
N PRO A 476 -12.70 -23.35 7.20
CA PRO A 476 -12.61 -22.43 6.07
C PRO A 476 -13.38 -22.92 4.84
N TYR A 477 -13.51 -24.25 4.65
CA TYR A 477 -14.25 -24.83 3.54
C TYR A 477 -14.50 -26.34 3.70
N HIS A 478 -15.70 -26.83 3.38
CA HIS A 478 -16.08 -28.24 3.57
C HIS A 478 -17.00 -28.83 2.47
N LEU A 479 -17.29 -30.13 2.60
CA LEU A 479 -18.26 -30.89 1.81
C LEU A 479 -19.48 -31.25 2.68
N GLY A 480 -20.68 -31.14 2.12
CA GLY A 480 -21.94 -31.29 2.89
C GLY A 480 -22.21 -30.08 3.77
N GLU A 481 -23.44 -29.91 4.26
CA GLU A 481 -23.76 -28.99 5.38
C GLU A 481 -25.19 -29.24 5.89
N GLY A 482 -25.34 -29.47 7.19
CA GLY A 482 -26.61 -29.91 7.78
C GLY A 482 -27.12 -31.20 7.14
N ASP A 483 -28.35 -31.18 6.63
CA ASP A 483 -28.96 -32.32 5.93
C ASP A 483 -28.57 -32.40 4.43
N SER A 484 -27.94 -31.37 3.85
CA SER A 484 -27.53 -31.36 2.44
C SER A 484 -26.28 -32.20 2.21
N GLY A 485 -26.32 -33.07 1.21
CA GLY A 485 -25.24 -34.02 0.88
C GLY A 485 -24.02 -33.38 0.23
N ASP A 486 -22.95 -34.17 0.10
CA ASP A 486 -21.63 -33.73 -0.39
C ASP A 486 -21.66 -33.08 -1.78
N GLY A 487 -20.91 -31.99 -1.92
CA GLY A 487 -20.49 -31.43 -3.20
C GLY A 487 -19.15 -31.98 -3.70
N ARG A 488 -18.46 -31.19 -4.54
CA ARG A 488 -17.10 -31.41 -5.02
C ARG A 488 -16.33 -30.11 -4.85
N LEU A 489 -15.24 -30.14 -4.10
CA LEU A 489 -14.46 -28.96 -3.75
C LEU A 489 -12.97 -29.18 -4.06
N VAL A 490 -12.42 -28.32 -4.91
CA VAL A 490 -10.98 -28.26 -5.20
C VAL A 490 -10.40 -27.00 -4.56
N ALA A 491 -9.67 -27.18 -3.46
CA ALA A 491 -8.92 -26.10 -2.81
C ALA A 491 -7.46 -26.08 -3.29
N ARG A 492 -6.93 -24.91 -3.65
CA ARG A 492 -5.51 -24.73 -4.01
C ARG A 492 -5.04 -23.31 -3.70
N ASN A 493 -3.77 -23.14 -3.35
CA ASN A 493 -3.15 -21.82 -3.10
C ASN A 493 -3.90 -20.93 -2.09
N ASN A 494 -4.57 -21.45 -1.05
CA ASN A 494 -5.19 -20.63 -0.01
C ASN A 494 -4.21 -20.36 1.16
N CYS A 495 -4.36 -19.23 1.85
CA CYS A 495 -3.61 -18.89 3.07
C CYS A 495 -4.48 -19.17 4.29
N LEU A 496 -3.99 -19.96 5.24
CA LEU A 496 -4.73 -20.41 6.42
C LEU A 496 -3.99 -19.97 7.69
N ILE A 497 -4.50 -18.95 8.38
CA ILE A 497 -3.92 -18.38 9.59
C ILE A 497 -4.87 -18.66 10.75
N ASN A 498 -4.41 -19.34 11.81
CA ASN A 498 -5.24 -19.76 12.94
C ASN A 498 -6.58 -20.42 12.51
N SER A 499 -6.57 -21.19 11.43
CA SER A 499 -7.76 -21.70 10.76
C SER A 499 -7.67 -23.21 10.55
N GLY A 500 -8.81 -23.87 10.35
CA GLY A 500 -8.86 -25.30 10.02
C GLY A 500 -8.18 -25.63 8.69
N SER A 501 -8.00 -26.92 8.40
CA SER A 501 -7.46 -27.38 7.10
C SER A 501 -8.45 -27.27 5.94
N GLY A 502 -9.75 -27.19 6.27
CA GLY A 502 -10.86 -27.48 5.37
C GLY A 502 -10.85 -28.92 4.84
N GLN A 503 -11.78 -29.20 3.93
CA GLN A 503 -12.01 -30.50 3.29
C GLN A 503 -12.02 -30.35 1.75
N THR A 504 -11.62 -31.39 1.02
CA THR A 504 -11.66 -31.41 -0.46
C THR A 504 -12.11 -32.77 -0.98
N GLY A 505 -12.69 -32.80 -2.18
CA GLY A 505 -13.21 -34.04 -2.76
C GLY A 505 -13.70 -33.89 -4.19
N GLY A 506 -13.64 -35.01 -4.94
CA GLY A 506 -14.03 -35.07 -6.34
C GLY A 506 -13.13 -34.25 -7.27
N SER A 507 -13.72 -33.71 -8.33
CA SER A 507 -13.04 -32.82 -9.28
C SER A 507 -14.00 -31.78 -9.85
N VAL A 508 -13.43 -30.62 -10.20
CA VAL A 508 -14.12 -29.46 -10.74
C VAL A 508 -13.28 -28.94 -11.90
N SER A 509 -13.91 -28.48 -12.98
CA SER A 509 -13.19 -27.91 -14.12
C SER A 509 -12.86 -26.43 -13.90
N ASN A 510 -11.80 -25.92 -14.54
CA ASN A 510 -11.44 -24.50 -14.44
C ASN A 510 -12.50 -23.63 -15.16
N PRO A 511 -12.77 -22.40 -14.69
CA PRO A 511 -13.68 -21.45 -15.34
C PRO A 511 -13.24 -21.13 -16.78
N PRO A 512 -14.18 -20.75 -17.68
CA PRO A 512 -13.89 -20.54 -19.10
C PRO A 512 -13.37 -19.12 -19.43
N TYR A 513 -13.32 -18.23 -18.43
CA TYR A 513 -12.90 -16.84 -18.55
C TYR A 513 -11.45 -16.65 -18.05
N PRO A 514 -10.72 -15.62 -18.52
CA PRO A 514 -9.40 -15.28 -17.98
C PRO A 514 -9.52 -14.71 -16.57
N TYR A 515 -8.62 -15.10 -15.68
CA TYR A 515 -8.54 -14.61 -14.30
C TYR A 515 -7.10 -14.67 -13.77
N THR A 516 -6.83 -13.92 -12.71
CA THR A 516 -5.53 -13.90 -12.03
C THR A 516 -5.70 -14.27 -10.57
N VAL A 517 -5.26 -15.47 -10.19
CA VAL A 517 -5.06 -15.84 -8.79
C VAL A 517 -3.90 -15.02 -8.26
N GLN A 518 -4.13 -14.26 -7.19
CA GLN A 518 -3.09 -13.47 -6.53
C GLN A 518 -2.48 -14.27 -5.37
N THR A 519 -1.39 -13.78 -4.77
CA THR A 519 -0.78 -14.41 -3.59
C THR A 519 -1.79 -14.43 -2.44
N ALA A 520 -2.28 -15.59 -2.02
CA ALA A 520 -3.34 -15.64 -1.01
C ALA A 520 -3.00 -14.90 0.29
N CYS A 521 -1.76 -15.02 0.78
CA CYS A 521 -1.36 -14.34 2.01
C CYS A 521 -1.24 -12.81 1.87
N ASP A 522 -1.33 -12.25 0.66
CA ASP A 522 -1.43 -10.81 0.43
C ASP A 522 -2.90 -10.33 0.43
N MET A 523 -3.89 -11.24 0.33
CA MET A 523 -5.30 -10.86 0.13
C MET A 523 -5.89 -10.12 1.31
N LYS A 524 -5.43 -10.35 2.54
CA LYS A 524 -5.77 -9.48 3.69
C LYS A 524 -5.51 -8.01 3.39
N ALA A 525 -4.36 -7.68 2.79
CA ALA A 525 -4.01 -6.30 2.45
C ALA A 525 -4.76 -5.81 1.19
N VAL A 526 -4.86 -6.64 0.15
CA VAL A 526 -5.54 -6.27 -1.10
C VAL A 526 -7.04 -6.03 -0.89
N VAL A 527 -7.71 -6.96 -0.21
CA VAL A 527 -9.16 -6.95 0.01
C VAL A 527 -9.55 -5.85 0.98
N SER A 528 -8.93 -5.71 2.16
CA SER A 528 -9.29 -4.62 3.09
C SER A 528 -8.96 -3.21 2.53
N ALA A 529 -8.10 -3.10 1.52
CA ALA A 529 -7.83 -1.84 0.83
C ALA A 529 -8.81 -1.51 -0.31
N GLN A 530 -9.50 -2.51 -0.87
CA GLN A 530 -10.31 -2.37 -2.09
C GLN A 530 -11.78 -2.71 -1.90
N ALA A 531 -12.15 -3.55 -0.94
CA ALA A 531 -13.53 -3.93 -0.71
C ALA A 531 -14.37 -2.82 -0.07
N GLY A 532 -15.69 -2.92 -0.28
CA GLY A 532 -16.72 -2.09 0.31
C GLY A 532 -16.99 -0.76 -0.41
N VAL A 533 -17.90 0.02 0.16
CA VAL A 533 -18.34 1.32 -0.36
C VAL A 533 -17.27 2.41 -0.27
N GLY A 534 -17.41 3.45 -1.10
CA GLY A 534 -16.49 4.59 -1.17
C GLY A 534 -15.24 4.34 -2.04
N ARG A 535 -15.10 3.13 -2.59
CA ARG A 535 -13.96 2.68 -3.40
C ARG A 535 -14.14 2.94 -4.90
N VAL A 536 -15.36 3.27 -5.33
CA VAL A 536 -15.76 3.48 -6.73
C VAL A 536 -15.95 4.98 -7.00
N GLY A 537 -15.16 5.53 -7.91
CA GLY A 537 -15.36 6.90 -8.42
C GLY A 537 -16.65 7.04 -9.25
N LEU A 538 -17.27 8.22 -9.21
CA LEU A 538 -18.68 8.38 -9.56
C LEU A 538 -18.91 8.75 -11.04
N PRO A 539 -19.88 8.13 -11.74
CA PRO A 539 -20.39 8.65 -13.01
C PRO A 539 -21.08 10.01 -12.79
N GLY A 540 -20.93 10.96 -13.73
CA GLY A 540 -21.76 12.17 -13.81
C GLY A 540 -21.06 13.53 -13.59
N GLY A 541 -19.77 13.56 -13.27
CA GLY A 541 -18.95 14.78 -13.42
C GLY A 541 -18.83 15.15 -14.91
N PRO A 542 -18.84 16.46 -15.28
CA PRO A 542 -19.12 16.88 -16.65
C PRO A 542 -18.01 16.53 -17.64
N THR A 543 -18.38 15.79 -18.70
CA THR A 543 -17.56 15.63 -19.91
C THR A 543 -17.84 16.77 -20.90
N THR A 544 -16.79 17.32 -21.51
CA THR A 544 -16.93 18.30 -22.60
C THR A 544 -16.12 17.84 -23.82
N ASN A 545 -16.82 17.67 -24.95
CA ASN A 545 -16.24 17.37 -26.25
C ASN A 545 -16.27 18.66 -27.13
N PRO A 546 -15.41 18.81 -28.16
CA PRO A 546 -15.01 20.13 -28.65
C PRO A 546 -15.81 20.70 -29.84
N THR A 547 -15.48 21.95 -30.19
CA THR A 547 -15.98 22.80 -31.31
C THR A 547 -17.38 23.41 -31.06
N THR A 548 -17.69 24.66 -31.43
CA THR A 548 -17.07 25.58 -32.42
C THR A 548 -16.76 27.01 -31.89
N ASN A 549 -15.84 27.72 -32.55
CA ASN A 549 -15.50 29.16 -32.40
C ASN A 549 -16.59 30.07 -33.08
N PRO A 550 -16.60 31.44 -32.98
CA PRO A 550 -15.54 32.35 -32.50
C PRO A 550 -15.94 33.62 -31.69
N THR A 551 -14.91 34.44 -31.41
CA THR A 551 -14.87 35.89 -31.06
C THR A 551 -14.80 36.35 -29.58
N THR A 552 -13.87 37.30 -29.37
CA THR A 552 -13.28 37.94 -28.17
C THR A 552 -14.12 39.12 -27.62
N PRO A 553 -13.80 39.78 -26.46
CA PRO A 553 -12.51 39.85 -25.74
C PRO A 553 -12.52 39.68 -24.18
N ALA A 554 -11.30 39.60 -23.62
CA ALA A 554 -10.94 39.69 -22.19
C ALA A 554 -10.88 41.17 -21.71
N PRO A 555 -10.67 41.56 -20.41
CA PRO A 555 -10.03 40.87 -19.26
C PRO A 555 -10.94 40.83 -17.99
N THR A 556 -10.57 40.44 -16.75
CA THR A 556 -9.28 40.33 -16.02
C THR A 556 -9.18 39.08 -15.13
N THR A 557 -7.96 38.75 -14.68
CA THR A 557 -7.58 37.55 -13.90
C THR A 557 -7.54 37.81 -12.39
N PRO A 558 -8.22 36.99 -11.55
CA PRO A 558 -7.83 36.69 -10.18
C PRO A 558 -6.86 35.49 -10.10
N ALA A 559 -6.13 35.35 -9.00
CA ALA A 559 -5.03 34.39 -8.87
C ALA A 559 -5.46 32.91 -8.94
N ALA A 560 -4.54 32.06 -9.41
CA ALA A 560 -4.74 30.62 -9.50
C ALA A 560 -4.69 29.94 -8.12
N THR A 561 -5.71 29.14 -7.81
CA THR A 561 -5.63 28.09 -6.79
C THR A 561 -5.11 26.81 -7.44
N THR A 562 -4.12 26.16 -6.82
CA THR A 562 -3.57 24.89 -7.29
C THR A 562 -4.57 23.74 -7.09
N PRO A 563 -4.70 22.80 -8.05
CA PRO A 563 -5.42 21.55 -7.82
C PRO A 563 -4.77 20.71 -6.71
N PRO A 564 -5.52 19.77 -6.08
CA PRO A 564 -4.94 18.80 -5.15
C PRO A 564 -3.89 17.90 -5.82
N PRO A 565 -2.85 17.44 -5.10
CA PRO A 565 -1.91 16.46 -5.62
C PRO A 565 -2.57 15.10 -5.84
N THR A 566 -2.16 14.40 -6.89
CA THR A 566 -2.57 13.01 -7.17
C THR A 566 -1.85 12.02 -6.26
N SER A 567 -2.52 10.94 -5.86
CA SER A 567 -1.95 9.87 -5.02
C SER A 567 -0.71 9.22 -5.66
N GLY A 568 0.45 9.47 -5.07
CA GLY A 568 1.69 8.74 -5.33
C GLY A 568 1.81 7.42 -4.53
N PRO A 569 2.93 6.69 -4.64
CA PRO A 569 3.22 5.55 -3.78
C PRO A 569 3.47 5.98 -2.32
N PRO A 570 3.38 5.05 -1.35
CA PRO A 570 3.68 5.33 0.06
C PRO A 570 5.05 5.98 0.22
N GLN A 571 5.13 7.05 1.01
CA GLN A 571 6.37 7.84 1.12
C GLN A 571 7.42 7.13 1.99
N THR A 572 8.40 6.52 1.33
CA THR A 572 9.54 5.86 1.98
C THR A 572 10.73 6.81 2.14
N GLY A 573 11.28 6.90 3.35
CA GLY A 573 12.41 7.77 3.69
C GLY A 573 11.98 9.13 4.28
N LEU A 574 12.95 10.02 4.44
CA LEU A 574 12.76 11.32 5.09
C LEU A 574 11.96 12.29 4.18
N VAL A 575 10.77 12.67 4.65
CA VAL A 575 9.94 13.74 4.09
C VAL A 575 9.81 14.86 5.12
N GLY A 576 9.40 16.06 4.70
CA GLY A 576 9.13 17.16 5.62
C GLY A 576 10.27 18.15 5.79
N TRP A 577 10.17 18.95 6.85
CA TRP A 577 11.08 20.06 7.10
C TRP A 577 12.53 19.64 7.36
N ALA A 578 12.78 18.46 7.96
CA ALA A 578 14.15 17.95 8.16
C ALA A 578 14.85 17.51 6.85
N ALA A 579 14.12 17.42 5.73
CA ALA A 579 14.68 17.24 4.38
C ALA A 579 15.11 18.55 3.71
N GLN A 580 14.77 19.72 4.27
CA GLN A 580 15.06 21.03 3.68
C GLN A 580 16.46 21.56 4.07
N ALA A 581 16.87 22.67 3.45
CA ALA A 581 18.06 23.48 3.77
C ALA A 581 19.43 22.78 3.82
N GLY A 582 19.52 21.50 3.44
CA GLY A 582 20.71 20.65 3.51
C GLY A 582 20.36 19.19 3.80
N GLY A 583 19.19 18.95 4.40
CA GLY A 583 18.70 17.63 4.75
C GLY A 583 19.31 17.06 6.03
N THR A 584 18.78 15.93 6.48
CA THR A 584 19.25 15.23 7.69
C THR A 584 19.83 13.87 7.31
N THR A 585 21.10 13.65 7.65
CA THR A 585 21.89 12.45 7.33
C THR A 585 22.42 11.73 8.58
N GLY A 586 22.30 12.34 9.76
CA GLY A 586 22.67 11.76 11.04
C GLY A 586 24.14 11.39 11.14
N GLY A 587 24.41 10.12 11.44
CA GLY A 587 25.74 9.54 11.60
C GLY A 587 26.42 9.09 10.30
N ALA A 588 25.87 9.41 9.13
CA ALA A 588 26.40 8.98 7.83
C ALA A 588 27.87 9.36 7.62
N GLY A 589 28.66 8.46 7.03
CA GLY A 589 30.12 8.58 6.90
C GLY A 589 30.90 8.45 8.22
N GLY A 590 30.21 8.31 9.35
CA GLY A 590 30.78 8.06 10.67
C GLY A 590 31.09 6.59 10.94
N ALA A 591 31.61 6.32 12.14
CA ALA A 591 31.76 4.94 12.62
C ALA A 591 30.39 4.36 13.02
N THR A 592 30.19 3.06 12.81
CA THR A 592 29.06 2.32 13.40
C THR A 592 29.53 1.60 14.66
N VAL A 593 28.79 1.75 15.76
CA VAL A 593 29.05 1.11 17.05
C VAL A 593 27.77 0.47 17.57
N THR A 594 27.88 -0.68 18.24
CA THR A 594 26.74 -1.31 18.95
C THR A 594 26.92 -1.13 20.45
N VAL A 595 25.86 -0.70 21.14
CA VAL A 595 25.86 -0.48 22.60
C VAL A 595 24.79 -1.35 23.27
N SER A 596 25.18 -2.03 24.35
CA SER A 596 24.30 -2.88 25.17
C SER A 596 24.37 -2.51 26.66
N SER A 597 24.87 -1.33 26.99
CA SER A 597 24.83 -0.74 28.33
C SER A 597 24.51 0.75 28.24
N PHE A 598 23.82 1.28 29.25
CA PHE A 598 23.47 2.70 29.30
C PHE A 598 24.71 3.61 29.40
N ALA A 599 25.77 3.15 30.08
CA ALA A 599 27.04 3.87 30.17
C ALA A 599 27.73 3.99 28.81
N ASP A 600 27.73 2.91 28.01
CA ASP A 600 28.24 2.94 26.65
C ASP A 600 27.38 3.84 25.76
N PHE A 601 26.05 3.70 25.80
CA PHE A 601 25.13 4.55 25.04
C PHE A 601 25.38 6.05 25.27
N ARG A 602 25.39 6.49 26.54
CA ARG A 602 25.71 7.86 26.93
C ARG A 602 27.07 8.29 26.38
N THR A 603 28.09 7.45 26.55
CA THR A 603 29.47 7.73 26.05
C THR A 603 29.52 7.87 24.51
N GLN A 604 28.75 7.09 23.76
CA GLN A 604 28.72 7.18 22.30
C GLN A 604 27.90 8.40 21.82
N ALA A 605 26.77 8.72 22.45
CA ALA A 605 25.95 9.88 22.13
C ALA A 605 26.70 11.21 22.35
N GLN A 606 27.42 11.29 23.47
CA GLN A 606 28.25 12.44 23.84
C GLN A 606 29.59 12.50 23.07
N SER A 607 29.90 11.52 22.22
CA SER A 607 31.17 11.47 21.50
C SER A 607 31.21 12.35 20.24
N SER A 608 32.33 13.02 20.02
CA SER A 608 32.51 13.92 18.88
C SER A 608 32.66 13.18 17.53
N GLY A 609 32.21 13.86 16.48
CA GLY A 609 32.20 13.35 15.10
C GLY A 609 30.94 12.55 14.75
N ALA A 610 30.84 12.18 13.47
CA ALA A 610 29.73 11.38 12.94
C ALA A 610 29.73 9.98 13.55
N ARG A 611 28.56 9.48 13.99
CA ARG A 611 28.42 8.12 14.53
C ARG A 611 27.02 7.52 14.36
N THR A 612 26.96 6.29 13.90
CA THR A 612 25.77 5.43 13.99
C THR A 612 25.88 4.58 15.25
N ILE A 613 24.90 4.69 16.15
CA ILE A 613 24.84 4.05 17.46
C ILE A 613 23.67 3.05 17.42
N LEU A 614 24.01 1.77 17.27
CA LEU A 614 23.06 0.66 17.30
C LEU A 614 22.78 0.28 18.75
N VAL A 615 21.63 0.66 19.28
CA VAL A 615 21.21 0.32 20.64
C VAL A 615 20.64 -1.09 20.64
N ASN A 616 21.24 -1.99 21.41
CA ASN A 616 20.85 -3.39 21.49
C ASN A 616 20.29 -3.73 22.89
N GLY A 617 18.97 -3.90 22.97
CA GLY A 617 18.22 -4.11 24.20
C GLY A 617 17.69 -2.81 24.82
N MET A 618 16.91 -2.97 25.88
CA MET A 618 16.32 -1.88 26.66
C MET A 618 17.31 -1.38 27.71
N LEU A 619 17.84 -0.17 27.53
CA LEU A 619 18.88 0.40 28.40
C LEU A 619 18.26 1.30 29.48
N SER A 620 18.08 0.75 30.69
CA SER A 620 17.65 1.53 31.85
C SER A 620 18.75 2.50 32.31
N GLY A 621 18.38 3.76 32.53
CA GLY A 621 19.28 4.85 32.90
C GLY A 621 18.61 5.88 33.82
N SER A 622 19.27 7.01 34.02
CA SER A 622 18.74 8.16 34.78
C SER A 622 19.41 9.47 34.39
N GLY A 623 18.66 10.58 34.49
CA GLY A 623 19.07 11.93 34.10
C GLY A 623 19.21 12.09 32.58
N THR A 624 19.85 13.17 32.14
CA THR A 624 19.98 13.54 30.72
C THR A 624 21.10 12.78 30.00
N VAL A 625 20.96 12.59 28.69
CA VAL A 625 22.02 12.16 27.78
C VAL A 625 22.13 13.16 26.63
N GLU A 626 23.17 13.98 26.66
CA GLU A 626 23.44 14.93 25.56
C GLU A 626 23.78 14.20 24.26
N ILE A 627 23.02 14.49 23.20
CA ILE A 627 23.22 13.95 21.86
C ILE A 627 24.01 14.98 21.05
N THR A 628 25.33 14.82 20.96
CA THR A 628 26.17 15.74 20.16
C THR A 628 25.93 15.56 18.66
N ALA A 629 26.15 16.59 17.84
CA ALA A 629 25.83 16.62 16.41
C ALA A 629 26.35 15.41 15.57
N ASN A 630 25.67 15.16 14.44
CA ASN A 630 25.96 14.10 13.46
C ASN A 630 25.80 12.69 14.04
N LYS A 631 24.57 12.32 14.43
CA LYS A 631 24.27 11.01 15.04
C LYS A 631 23.11 10.31 14.36
N THR A 632 23.21 8.99 14.24
CA THR A 632 22.06 8.12 14.00
C THR A 632 21.97 7.16 15.17
N ILE A 633 21.00 7.33 16.06
CA ILE A 633 20.71 6.41 17.15
C ILE A 633 19.62 5.47 16.66
N ARG A 634 19.93 4.19 16.45
CA ARG A 634 18.95 3.20 15.93
C ARG A 634 18.82 2.00 16.85
N GLY A 635 17.60 1.64 17.24
CA GLY A 635 17.34 0.40 17.97
C GLY A 635 17.56 -0.84 17.10
N VAL A 636 18.12 -1.91 17.68
CA VAL A 636 18.29 -3.23 17.04
C VAL A 636 17.04 -4.07 17.32
N GLY A 637 16.17 -4.23 16.33
CA GLY A 637 14.90 -4.96 16.48
C GLY A 637 13.89 -4.29 17.41
N ALA A 638 12.76 -4.96 17.65
CA ALA A 638 11.56 -4.35 18.27
C ALA A 638 11.68 -3.95 19.75
N ASN A 639 12.61 -4.56 20.49
CA ASN A 639 12.71 -4.42 21.96
C ASN A 639 13.83 -3.48 22.43
N SER A 640 14.54 -2.84 21.49
CA SER A 640 15.67 -1.96 21.81
C SER A 640 15.22 -0.54 22.16
N GLY A 641 15.96 0.14 23.05
CA GLY A 641 15.52 1.43 23.56
C GLY A 641 16.25 1.93 24.80
N VAL A 642 15.69 2.98 25.41
CA VAL A 642 16.14 3.56 26.69
C VAL A 642 14.97 3.76 27.64
N SER A 643 15.23 3.81 28.95
CA SER A 643 14.20 4.12 29.94
C SER A 643 14.75 4.89 31.13
N GLY A 644 13.94 5.81 31.70
CA GLY A 644 14.30 6.64 32.85
C GLY A 644 15.17 7.87 32.55
N THR A 645 15.39 8.21 31.28
CA THR A 645 16.45 9.14 30.85
C THR A 645 16.01 10.00 29.65
N THR A 646 16.23 11.32 29.76
CA THR A 646 15.97 12.30 28.70
C THR A 646 17.08 12.26 27.66
N LEU A 647 16.73 12.33 26.37
CA LEU A 647 17.68 12.57 25.29
C LEU A 647 17.63 14.06 24.90
N ASN A 648 18.74 14.78 25.07
CA ASN A 648 18.81 16.22 24.81
C ASN A 648 19.57 16.53 23.52
N ILE A 649 18.99 17.38 22.67
CA ILE A 649 19.61 17.89 21.44
C ILE A 649 19.61 19.43 21.52
N GLU A 650 20.60 19.99 22.22
CA GLU A 650 20.73 21.44 22.47
C GLU A 650 21.77 22.16 21.58
N ASP A 651 21.53 23.45 21.29
CA ASP A 651 22.55 24.45 20.87
C ASP A 651 23.35 24.11 19.58
N MET A 652 22.73 23.43 18.61
CA MET A 652 23.41 22.92 17.41
C MET A 652 22.68 23.23 16.10
N GLN A 653 23.26 24.14 15.31
CA GLN A 653 22.69 24.66 14.08
C GLN A 653 23.63 24.42 12.86
N PRO A 654 23.57 23.26 12.18
CA PRO A 654 22.69 22.11 12.39
C PRO A 654 23.21 21.09 13.41
N ALA A 655 22.29 20.35 14.02
CA ALA A 655 22.56 19.17 14.84
C ALA A 655 22.76 17.94 13.96
N ASN A 656 21.98 17.79 12.89
CA ASN A 656 22.04 16.63 12.00
C ASN A 656 21.90 15.30 12.79
N VAL A 657 20.72 15.06 13.35
CA VAL A 657 20.45 13.91 14.24
C VAL A 657 19.28 13.07 13.74
N ILE A 658 19.45 11.76 13.73
CA ILE A 658 18.39 10.77 13.47
C ILE A 658 18.22 9.91 14.72
N ILE A 659 16.99 9.73 15.20
CA ILE A 659 16.63 8.76 16.24
C ILE A 659 15.57 7.83 15.66
N GLN A 660 15.90 6.53 15.58
CA GLN A 660 15.12 5.54 14.83
C GLN A 660 14.87 4.23 15.58
N ASN A 661 13.69 3.63 15.43
CA ASN A 661 13.39 2.29 15.94
C ASN A 661 13.64 2.10 17.46
N MET A 662 13.58 3.18 18.24
CA MET A 662 13.82 3.18 19.68
C MET A 662 12.51 3.06 20.46
N ASN A 663 12.49 2.24 21.51
CA ASN A 663 11.52 2.40 22.60
C ASN A 663 12.08 3.43 23.60
N ILE A 664 11.30 4.45 23.97
CA ILE A 664 11.72 5.53 24.87
C ILE A 664 10.63 5.71 25.91
N ARG A 665 10.93 5.49 27.20
CA ARG A 665 9.86 5.39 28.21
C ARG A 665 10.20 5.72 29.66
N GLY A 666 9.20 6.28 30.35
CA GLY A 666 9.17 6.43 31.81
C GLY A 666 10.20 7.41 32.36
N VAL A 667 10.23 8.65 31.85
CA VAL A 667 11.19 9.70 32.23
C VAL A 667 10.53 10.65 33.24
N THR A 668 10.57 10.29 34.53
CA THR A 668 9.88 11.05 35.60
C THR A 668 10.43 12.47 35.72
N GLY A 669 9.53 13.47 35.69
CA GLY A 669 9.86 14.88 35.90
C GLY A 669 10.71 15.55 34.82
N GLY A 670 10.68 15.06 33.57
CA GLY A 670 11.33 15.69 32.42
C GLY A 670 11.00 14.98 31.11
N ASP A 671 11.45 15.53 29.98
CA ASP A 671 11.03 15.08 28.66
C ASP A 671 11.69 13.76 28.24
N ALA A 672 11.02 12.98 27.39
CA ALA A 672 11.65 11.81 26.77
C ALA A 672 12.69 12.21 25.70
N ILE A 673 12.39 13.23 24.88
CA ILE A 673 13.33 13.95 24.03
C ILE A 673 13.04 15.45 24.14
N GLN A 674 14.07 16.25 24.45
CA GLN A 674 14.04 17.71 24.37
C GLN A 674 14.95 18.20 23.22
N ILE A 675 14.50 19.21 22.47
CA ILE A 675 15.18 19.80 21.32
C ILE A 675 15.18 21.31 21.48
N GLU A 676 16.34 21.90 21.75
CA GLU A 676 16.46 23.31 22.14
C GLU A 676 17.52 24.00 21.26
N ASN A 677 17.16 25.05 20.51
CA ASN A 677 18.10 25.74 19.60
C ASN A 677 18.89 24.78 18.68
N ALA A 678 18.21 23.79 18.10
CA ALA A 678 18.81 22.78 17.25
C ALA A 678 18.02 22.51 15.96
N THR A 679 18.72 22.21 14.86
CA THR A 679 18.08 21.94 13.55
C THR A 679 18.53 20.67 12.85
N HIS A 680 17.73 20.24 11.87
CA HIS A 680 17.94 19.06 11.02
C HIS A 680 17.91 17.79 11.87
N ILE A 681 16.71 17.47 12.35
CA ILE A 681 16.45 16.35 13.27
C ILE A 681 15.29 15.50 12.73
N TRP A 682 15.50 14.18 12.69
CA TRP A 682 14.51 13.21 12.25
C TRP A 682 14.24 12.17 13.34
N LEU A 683 13.00 12.16 13.86
CA LEU A 683 12.53 11.19 14.84
C LEU A 683 11.59 10.22 14.12
N ASP A 684 12.03 8.98 13.88
CA ASP A 684 11.33 8.05 12.98
C ASP A 684 11.12 6.63 13.54
N HIS A 685 9.92 6.06 13.39
CA HIS A 685 9.61 4.69 13.84
C HIS A 685 9.95 4.38 15.31
N ASN A 686 9.83 5.35 16.23
CA ASN A 686 10.07 5.15 17.66
C ASN A 686 8.76 4.85 18.43
N THR A 687 8.86 4.17 19.57
CA THR A 687 7.74 3.94 20.51
C THR A 687 7.99 4.73 21.80
N PHE A 688 7.27 5.83 21.97
CA PHE A 688 7.24 6.66 23.17
C PHE A 688 6.14 6.19 24.11
N SER A 689 6.42 6.06 25.41
CA SER A 689 5.38 5.68 26.39
C SER A 689 5.70 6.02 27.84
N SER A 690 4.65 6.20 28.65
CA SER A 690 4.74 6.18 30.11
C SER A 690 3.66 5.26 30.70
N THR A 691 3.59 5.18 32.03
CA THR A 691 2.32 4.91 32.72
C THR A 691 1.47 6.20 32.72
N ILE A 692 0.20 6.07 33.10
CA ILE A 692 -0.67 7.22 33.35
C ILE A 692 -0.89 7.27 34.85
N GLU A 693 -0.38 8.32 35.47
CA GLU A 693 -0.59 8.63 36.88
C GLU A 693 -1.72 9.66 37.03
N ASP A 694 -2.29 9.78 38.24
CA ASP A 694 -3.30 10.80 38.57
C ASP A 694 -2.74 12.23 38.52
N ASP A 695 -1.42 12.37 38.71
CA ASP A 695 -0.68 13.62 38.57
C ASP A 695 -0.21 13.79 37.11
N PRO A 696 -0.73 14.78 36.37
CA PRO A 696 -0.33 15.01 34.99
C PRO A 696 1.13 15.45 34.83
N ASP A 697 1.77 15.94 35.89
CA ASP A 697 3.15 16.44 35.89
C ASP A 697 4.19 15.43 36.42
N PHE A 698 3.79 14.22 36.79
CA PHE A 698 4.72 13.15 37.18
C PHE A 698 5.69 12.76 36.04
N TYR A 699 5.22 12.86 34.80
CA TYR A 699 6.02 12.85 33.58
C TYR A 699 5.89 14.24 32.92
N ASP A 700 6.93 14.72 32.21
CA ASP A 700 6.80 15.95 31.42
C ASP A 700 6.41 15.67 29.97
N GLY A 701 7.14 16.15 28.97
CA GLY A 701 6.89 15.90 27.55
C GLY A 701 7.33 14.52 27.05
N MET A 702 6.89 14.12 25.85
CA MET A 702 7.57 13.05 25.09
C MET A 702 8.47 13.59 23.98
N ILE A 703 8.08 14.69 23.31
CA ILE A 703 8.86 15.30 22.22
C ILE A 703 8.69 16.83 22.28
N ASP A 704 9.53 17.51 23.03
CA ASP A 704 9.43 18.97 23.18
C ASP A 704 10.49 19.70 22.34
N ILE A 705 10.05 20.74 21.63
CA ILE A 705 10.79 21.49 20.62
C ILE A 705 10.69 22.97 20.97
N THR A 706 11.79 23.55 21.44
CA THR A 706 11.82 24.87 22.09
C THR A 706 12.96 25.73 21.54
N HIS A 707 13.01 27.00 21.98
CA HIS A 707 14.15 27.90 21.77
C HIS A 707 14.66 27.92 20.32
N ALA A 708 13.78 28.23 19.36
CA ALA A 708 14.10 28.23 17.92
C ALA A 708 14.61 26.88 17.33
N GLY A 709 14.26 25.73 17.95
CA GLY A 709 14.41 24.41 17.33
C GLY A 709 13.62 24.30 16.02
N ASP A 710 14.23 23.80 14.94
CA ASP A 710 13.75 24.13 13.59
C ASP A 710 14.22 23.13 12.51
N TYR A 711 13.60 23.06 11.33
CA TYR A 711 13.83 21.98 10.34
C TYR A 711 13.73 20.55 10.92
N ILE A 712 12.56 20.17 11.45
CA ILE A 712 12.35 18.89 12.17
C ILE A 712 11.27 18.04 11.48
N THR A 713 11.47 16.72 11.43
CA THR A 713 10.44 15.73 11.05
C THR A 713 10.26 14.71 12.16
N VAL A 714 9.01 14.46 12.54
CA VAL A 714 8.55 13.42 13.46
C VAL A 714 7.66 12.47 12.64
N SER A 715 8.14 11.28 12.30
CA SER A 715 7.43 10.36 11.39
C SER A 715 7.28 8.93 11.90
N TRP A 716 6.18 8.27 11.57
CA TRP A 716 5.97 6.84 11.86
C TRP A 716 6.16 6.43 13.33
N ASN A 717 6.13 7.36 14.29
CA ASN A 717 6.30 7.03 15.71
C ASN A 717 4.96 6.58 16.31
N VAL A 718 4.99 5.79 17.38
CA VAL A 718 3.84 5.64 18.28
C VAL A 718 4.14 6.38 19.57
N VAL A 719 3.30 7.34 19.96
CA VAL A 719 3.26 7.87 21.32
C VAL A 719 2.02 7.34 22.01
N ARG A 720 2.16 6.74 23.19
CA ARG A 720 1.02 6.15 23.89
C ARG A 720 1.06 6.29 25.41
N ASN A 721 -0.13 6.21 26.03
CA ASN A 721 -0.31 6.15 27.48
C ASN A 721 0.27 7.36 28.24
N HIS A 722 -0.06 8.60 27.86
CA HIS A 722 0.70 9.76 28.33
C HIS A 722 -0.09 11.09 28.35
N TRP A 723 0.25 12.00 29.27
CA TRP A 723 -0.44 13.29 29.43
C TRP A 723 -0.03 14.33 28.37
N LYS A 724 1.23 14.79 28.38
CA LYS A 724 1.70 16.00 27.66
C LYS A 724 2.57 15.60 26.46
N THR A 725 1.96 15.40 25.30
CA THR A 725 2.62 14.61 24.25
C THR A 725 3.82 15.30 23.57
N SER A 726 3.66 16.50 23.05
CA SER A 726 4.69 17.21 22.27
C SER A 726 4.39 18.72 22.20
N LEU A 727 5.25 19.53 22.82
CA LEU A 727 5.18 20.98 22.75
C LEU A 727 6.12 21.53 21.66
N VAL A 728 5.64 22.54 20.93
CA VAL A 728 6.42 23.28 19.94
C VAL A 728 6.34 24.77 20.31
N GLY A 729 7.41 25.31 20.90
CA GLY A 729 7.46 26.63 21.53
C GLY A 729 6.95 26.61 22.97
N HIS A 730 7.85 26.82 23.94
CA HIS A 730 7.58 26.56 25.36
C HIS A 730 6.73 27.64 26.06
N SER A 731 6.88 28.91 25.67
CA SER A 731 6.33 30.07 26.41
C SER A 731 5.73 31.12 25.48
N ASP A 732 4.58 31.65 25.87
CA ASP A 732 3.90 32.75 25.19
C ASP A 732 4.73 34.06 25.18
N GLY A 733 5.74 34.18 26.05
CA GLY A 733 6.68 35.29 26.07
C GLY A 733 7.85 35.19 25.08
N ASN A 734 8.07 34.02 24.44
CA ASN A 734 9.32 33.73 23.72
C ASN A 734 9.36 34.17 22.23
N SER A 735 8.43 35.03 21.82
CA SER A 735 8.26 35.47 20.42
C SER A 735 9.50 36.13 19.79
N GLY A 736 10.40 36.69 20.61
CA GLY A 736 11.66 37.29 20.14
C GLY A 736 12.72 36.29 19.67
N GLU A 737 12.51 35.00 19.93
CA GLU A 737 13.39 33.89 19.53
C GLU A 737 12.66 32.92 18.59
N ASP A 738 11.44 32.51 18.93
CA ASP A 738 10.72 31.46 18.20
C ASP A 738 10.08 31.92 16.87
N VAL A 739 9.85 33.22 16.65
CA VAL A 739 9.20 33.72 15.43
C VAL A 739 10.15 33.64 14.22
N GLY A 740 9.79 32.81 13.24
CA GLY A 740 10.59 32.50 12.05
C GLY A 740 11.26 31.12 12.10
N HIS A 741 11.13 30.42 13.21
CA HIS A 741 11.67 29.08 13.47
C HIS A 741 10.52 28.07 13.70
N LEU A 742 10.75 27.00 14.46
CA LEU A 742 9.73 25.99 14.82
C LEU A 742 9.06 25.33 13.60
N ARG A 743 9.79 25.12 12.49
CA ARG A 743 9.26 24.44 11.29
C ARG A 743 9.35 22.93 11.46
N VAL A 744 8.27 22.35 11.99
CA VAL A 744 8.14 20.92 12.31
C VAL A 744 7.13 20.24 11.37
N THR A 745 7.42 18.99 10.99
CA THR A 745 6.50 18.11 10.26
C THR A 745 6.16 16.88 11.09
N TYR A 746 4.88 16.56 11.26
CA TYR A 746 4.42 15.33 11.89
C TYR A 746 3.69 14.48 10.85
N HIS A 747 4.17 13.26 10.54
CA HIS A 747 3.42 12.38 9.65
C HIS A 747 3.44 10.89 9.96
N HIS A 748 2.32 10.22 9.70
CA HIS A 748 2.16 8.77 9.90
C HIS A 748 2.41 8.32 11.36
N ASN A 749 2.34 9.23 12.34
CA ASN A 749 2.47 8.88 13.75
C ASN A 749 1.13 8.37 14.30
N TRP A 750 1.20 7.47 15.28
CA TRP A 750 0.05 7.03 16.07
C TRP A 750 0.12 7.67 17.47
N PHE A 751 -0.91 8.40 17.84
CA PHE A 751 -1.12 8.92 19.20
C PHE A 751 -2.25 8.13 19.85
N ASP A 752 -1.95 7.19 20.74
CA ASP A 752 -2.95 6.31 21.37
C ASP A 752 -3.04 6.50 22.88
N ARG A 753 -4.23 6.85 23.38
CA ARG A 753 -4.46 7.12 24.81
C ARG A 753 -3.45 8.15 25.34
N THR A 754 -3.22 9.18 24.54
CA THR A 754 -2.55 10.42 24.94
C THR A 754 -3.60 11.50 25.21
N PHE A 755 -3.36 12.47 26.09
CA PHE A 755 -4.45 13.34 26.58
C PHE A 755 -4.38 14.81 26.13
N GLU A 756 -3.18 15.39 25.99
CA GLU A 756 -3.02 16.71 25.36
C GLU A 756 -1.73 16.86 24.50
N ARG A 757 -1.63 18.00 23.80
CA ARG A 757 -0.43 18.48 23.07
C ARG A 757 0.10 17.54 21.99
N SER A 758 -0.69 17.12 21.00
CA SER A 758 -0.27 16.16 19.96
C SER A 758 -0.23 16.70 18.51
N PRO A 759 0.48 17.82 18.19
CA PRO A 759 1.26 18.70 19.04
C PRO A 759 0.46 19.91 19.57
N ARG A 760 1.02 20.63 20.55
CA ARG A 760 0.65 22.04 20.82
C ARG A 760 1.72 22.97 20.25
N VAL A 761 1.32 23.98 19.49
CA VAL A 761 2.23 24.82 18.70
C VAL A 761 2.08 26.31 19.04
N ARG A 762 3.21 27.01 19.20
CA ARG A 762 3.36 28.47 19.27
C ARG A 762 4.27 28.97 18.15
N PHE A 763 4.02 30.18 17.65
CA PHE A 763 4.82 30.96 16.69
C PHE A 763 5.19 30.36 15.31
N GLY A 764 5.38 29.04 15.17
CA GLY A 764 5.94 28.41 13.96
C GLY A 764 5.06 28.55 12.71
N GLU A 765 5.70 28.80 11.57
CA GLU A 765 5.07 28.96 10.25
C GLU A 765 5.93 28.27 9.16
N THR A 766 5.47 27.26 8.45
CA THR A 766 4.24 26.46 8.60
C THR A 766 4.56 25.15 9.32
N VAL A 767 3.87 24.84 10.42
CA VAL A 767 3.88 23.47 10.97
C VAL A 767 2.90 22.61 10.18
N HIS A 768 3.31 21.40 9.83
CA HIS A 768 2.54 20.52 8.94
C HIS A 768 2.28 19.17 9.62
N VAL A 769 1.01 18.84 9.82
CA VAL A 769 0.55 17.63 10.52
C VAL A 769 -0.31 16.84 9.55
N PHE A 770 0.22 15.76 8.97
CA PHE A 770 -0.50 14.98 7.95
C PHE A 770 -0.40 13.46 8.07
N ASN A 771 -1.44 12.73 7.63
CA ASN A 771 -1.50 11.26 7.71
C ASN A 771 -1.30 10.66 9.12
N ASN A 772 -1.52 11.41 10.22
CA ASN A 772 -1.39 10.84 11.58
C ASN A 772 -2.70 10.19 12.02
N TYR A 773 -2.61 9.19 12.91
CA TYR A 773 -3.77 8.55 13.55
C TYR A 773 -3.79 8.88 15.05
N TYR A 774 -4.92 9.39 15.51
CA TYR A 774 -5.20 9.74 16.90
C TYR A 774 -6.31 8.83 17.43
N SER A 775 -6.06 8.11 18.51
CA SER A 775 -7.05 7.25 19.15
C SER A 775 -7.14 7.48 20.66
N ASN A 776 -8.37 7.51 21.18
CA ASN A 776 -8.67 7.52 22.61
C ASN A 776 -8.07 8.72 23.37
N VAL A 777 -8.13 9.91 22.77
CA VAL A 777 -7.65 11.18 23.33
C VAL A 777 -8.79 11.84 24.11
N ASN A 778 -9.25 11.19 25.18
CA ASN A 778 -10.56 11.44 25.80
C ASN A 778 -10.64 11.15 27.31
N ASN A 779 -9.59 11.48 28.08
CA ASN A 779 -9.55 11.23 29.53
C ASN A 779 -10.57 12.08 30.31
N ASN A 780 -10.74 13.33 29.90
CA ASN A 780 -11.58 14.33 30.53
C ASN A 780 -12.15 15.30 29.48
N ALA A 781 -12.99 16.23 29.90
CA ALA A 781 -13.64 17.20 28.99
C ALA A 781 -12.65 18.13 28.27
N ASP A 782 -11.45 18.30 28.83
CA ASP A 782 -10.42 19.23 28.37
C ASP A 782 -9.37 18.58 27.45
N SER A 783 -9.45 17.26 27.23
CA SER A 783 -8.50 16.51 26.40
C SER A 783 -8.54 16.95 24.93
N TYR A 784 -7.39 17.04 24.26
CA TYR A 784 -7.31 17.45 22.84
C TYR A 784 -6.11 16.84 22.11
N ALA A 785 -6.26 16.62 20.80
CA ALA A 785 -5.15 16.22 19.95
C ALA A 785 -4.28 17.43 19.57
N ILE A 786 -4.67 18.25 18.60
CA ILE A 786 -3.82 19.33 18.07
C ILE A 786 -4.20 20.69 18.69
N ALA A 787 -3.24 21.56 18.99
CA ALA A 787 -3.52 22.96 19.33
C ALA A 787 -2.58 23.94 18.62
N SER A 788 -3.15 25.01 18.06
CA SER A 788 -2.41 26.14 17.48
C SER A 788 -2.65 27.39 18.33
N THR A 789 -1.58 27.99 18.83
CA THR A 789 -1.58 29.18 19.70
C THR A 789 -0.52 30.20 19.26
N MET A 790 -0.55 31.40 19.84
CA MET A 790 0.43 32.48 19.62
C MET A 790 0.74 32.77 18.15
N ASN A 791 -0.30 32.89 17.33
CA ASN A 791 -0.21 33.12 15.89
C ASN A 791 0.63 32.09 15.09
N ALA A 792 0.90 30.88 15.63
CA ALA A 792 1.42 29.76 14.84
C ALA A 792 0.49 29.45 13.65
N GLY A 793 1.03 28.93 12.55
CA GLY A 793 0.24 28.41 11.43
C GLY A 793 0.39 26.91 11.27
N VAL A 794 -0.68 26.17 11.55
CA VAL A 794 -0.71 24.70 11.47
C VAL A 794 -1.61 24.24 10.31
N LEU A 795 -1.04 23.51 9.34
CA LEU A 795 -1.79 22.77 8.34
C LEU A 795 -2.05 21.35 8.86
N VAL A 796 -3.33 21.00 9.05
CA VAL A 796 -3.79 19.69 9.52
C VAL A 796 -4.49 18.97 8.36
N GLU A 797 -3.80 18.01 7.74
CA GLU A 797 -4.25 17.35 6.50
C GLU A 797 -4.35 15.81 6.60
N ALA A 798 -5.45 15.22 6.15
CA ALA A 798 -5.57 13.76 5.98
C ALA A 798 -5.28 12.91 7.25
N ASN A 799 -5.46 13.49 8.44
CA ASN A 799 -5.33 12.77 9.71
C ASN A 799 -6.64 12.07 10.08
N VAL A 800 -6.55 10.97 10.85
CA VAL A 800 -7.69 10.24 11.39
C VAL A 800 -7.77 10.47 12.90
N PHE A 801 -8.94 10.85 13.40
CA PHE A 801 -9.25 11.03 14.81
C PHE A 801 -10.37 10.07 15.22
N GLU A 802 -10.13 9.22 16.22
CA GLU A 802 -11.07 8.20 16.70
C GLU A 802 -11.19 8.25 18.23
N ASN A 803 -12.40 8.52 18.74
CA ASN A 803 -12.64 8.73 20.17
C ASN A 803 -11.76 9.86 20.77
N VAL A 804 -11.66 11.00 20.08
CA VAL A 804 -10.83 12.16 20.46
C VAL A 804 -11.72 13.30 20.93
N GLN A 805 -11.61 13.72 22.20
CA GLN A 805 -12.48 14.72 22.83
C GLN A 805 -12.53 16.04 22.04
N GLN A 806 -11.39 16.54 21.57
CA GLN A 806 -11.30 17.59 20.54
C GLN A 806 -10.14 17.29 19.57
N ALA A 807 -10.42 17.25 18.26
CA ALA A 807 -9.40 16.96 17.25
C ALA A 807 -8.42 18.14 17.06
N CYS A 808 -8.92 19.39 16.99
CA CYS A 808 -8.04 20.56 16.96
C CYS A 808 -8.61 21.79 17.70
N TRP A 809 -7.72 22.54 18.35
CA TRP A 809 -7.96 23.89 18.85
C TRP A 809 -7.15 24.95 18.06
N SER A 810 -7.71 26.15 17.90
CA SER A 810 -6.97 27.32 17.40
C SER A 810 -7.39 28.67 18.01
N ALA A 811 -8.48 28.73 18.77
CA ALA A 811 -8.96 29.94 19.43
C ALA A 811 -9.46 29.74 20.88
N SER A 812 -10.06 28.60 21.23
CA SER A 812 -10.62 28.38 22.58
C SER A 812 -9.87 27.39 23.47
N GLY A 813 -8.93 26.61 22.91
CA GLY A 813 -8.27 25.48 23.58
C GLY A 813 -7.29 25.76 24.72
N TYR A 814 -6.98 27.03 25.01
CA TYR A 814 -6.17 27.39 26.18
C TYR A 814 -6.44 28.86 26.54
N ALA A 815 -7.05 29.11 27.70
CA ALA A 815 -7.49 30.46 28.08
C ALA A 815 -6.34 31.46 28.33
N ASP A 816 -5.13 30.96 28.58
CA ASP A 816 -3.94 31.76 28.94
C ASP A 816 -3.02 32.10 27.75
N SER A 817 -3.27 31.57 26.54
CA SER A 817 -2.45 31.80 25.34
C SER A 817 -3.27 32.42 24.21
N ASP A 818 -2.70 33.37 23.45
CA ASP A 818 -3.41 33.97 22.31
C ASP A 818 -3.73 32.92 21.21
N PRO A 819 -4.79 33.14 20.41
CA PRO A 819 -5.14 32.27 19.28
C PRO A 819 -4.02 32.04 18.25
N GLY A 820 -4.05 30.86 17.62
CA GLY A 820 -3.25 30.51 16.45
C GLY A 820 -4.04 30.58 15.14
N ARG A 821 -3.42 30.14 14.05
CA ARG A 821 -4.02 29.97 12.72
C ARG A 821 -3.96 28.49 12.35
N LEU A 822 -5.10 27.90 12.00
CA LEU A 822 -5.19 26.48 11.68
C LEU A 822 -6.07 26.27 10.45
N VAL A 823 -5.52 25.55 9.47
CA VAL A 823 -6.24 25.10 8.28
C VAL A 823 -6.37 23.58 8.35
N ALA A 824 -7.60 23.08 8.47
CA ALA A 824 -7.91 21.66 8.46
C ALA A 824 -8.50 21.25 7.10
N ARG A 825 -7.99 20.16 6.50
CA ARG A 825 -8.56 19.58 5.26
C ARG A 825 -8.39 18.06 5.19
N ASN A 826 -9.32 17.38 4.51
CA ASN A 826 -9.28 15.93 4.29
C ASN A 826 -9.20 15.04 5.56
N ASN A 827 -9.42 15.57 6.77
CA ASN A 827 -9.34 14.78 8.01
C ASN A 827 -10.61 13.95 8.23
N SER A 828 -10.46 12.77 8.84
CA SER A 828 -11.57 11.89 9.23
C SER A 828 -11.77 11.94 10.75
N LEU A 829 -13.00 12.17 11.21
CA LEU A 829 -13.36 12.30 12.62
C LEU A 829 -14.46 11.31 12.97
N THR A 830 -14.11 10.27 13.73
CA THR A 830 -15.02 9.24 14.27
C THR A 830 -15.16 9.42 15.77
N ASN A 831 -16.38 9.57 16.29
CA ASN A 831 -16.64 9.81 17.73
C ASN A 831 -15.77 10.93 18.34
N SER A 832 -15.47 11.97 17.56
CA SER A 832 -14.44 12.96 17.91
C SER A 832 -14.96 14.41 17.81
N GLY A 833 -14.52 15.26 18.73
CA GLY A 833 -14.77 16.70 18.67
C GLY A 833 -14.06 17.36 17.48
N PRO A 834 -14.54 18.53 17.01
CA PRO A 834 -14.12 19.15 15.76
C PRO A 834 -12.65 19.62 15.75
N CYS A 835 -12.25 20.17 14.60
CA CYS A 835 -11.07 21.03 14.48
C CYS A 835 -11.50 22.50 14.34
N GLU A 836 -11.16 23.35 15.31
CA GLU A 836 -11.26 24.80 15.15
C GLU A 836 -10.32 25.27 14.04
N VAL A 837 -10.87 25.83 12.96
CA VAL A 837 -10.09 26.49 11.90
C VAL A 837 -10.09 28.00 12.08
N ASN A 838 -8.93 28.64 11.86
CA ASN A 838 -8.77 30.09 12.01
C ASN A 838 -7.71 30.63 11.03
N GLY A 839 -7.96 31.82 10.48
CA GLY A 839 -7.03 32.53 9.61
C GLY A 839 -6.60 31.75 8.36
N SER A 840 -5.31 31.83 8.02
CA SER A 840 -4.67 31.14 6.91
C SER A 840 -3.24 30.73 7.29
N VAL A 841 -2.66 29.80 6.54
CA VAL A 841 -1.34 29.21 6.82
C VAL A 841 -0.54 29.20 5.52
N ALA A 842 0.75 29.52 5.57
CA ALA A 842 1.62 29.55 4.39
C ALA A 842 1.79 28.17 3.74
N ALA A 843 2.08 28.16 2.43
CA ALA A 843 2.22 26.93 1.67
C ALA A 843 3.44 26.10 2.12
N VAL A 844 3.24 24.79 2.25
CA VAL A 844 4.32 23.82 2.47
C VAL A 844 5.27 23.83 1.26
N PRO A 845 6.59 24.06 1.43
CA PRO A 845 7.50 24.29 0.30
C PRO A 845 8.12 23.02 -0.29
N TYR A 846 7.96 21.87 0.36
CA TYR A 846 8.53 20.60 -0.06
C TYR A 846 7.50 19.70 -0.75
N GLY A 847 7.97 18.78 -1.59
CA GLY A 847 7.13 17.73 -2.17
C GLY A 847 6.73 16.69 -1.12
N TYR A 848 5.43 16.41 -1.02
CA TYR A 848 4.85 15.32 -0.23
C TYR A 848 3.64 14.73 -0.96
N THR A 849 3.08 13.67 -0.41
CA THR A 849 1.82 13.07 -0.83
C THR A 849 1.03 12.76 0.42
N ALA A 850 -0.13 13.38 0.57
CA ALA A 850 -1.09 12.96 1.59
C ALA A 850 -1.71 11.61 1.16
N ASP A 851 -1.92 10.73 2.12
CA ASP A 851 -2.57 9.43 1.88
C ASP A 851 -4.06 9.65 1.63
N ASN A 852 -4.75 8.61 1.15
CA ASN A 852 -6.18 8.53 1.39
C ASN A 852 -6.40 8.43 2.92
N VAL A 853 -7.12 9.39 3.50
CA VAL A 853 -7.39 9.39 4.94
C VAL A 853 -8.07 8.10 5.44
N GLY A 854 -8.84 7.43 4.57
CA GLY A 854 -9.43 6.12 4.86
C GLY A 854 -8.42 4.97 5.00
N THR A 855 -7.19 5.11 4.49
CA THR A 855 -6.12 4.11 4.68
C THR A 855 -5.16 4.47 5.81
N VAL A 856 -5.15 5.73 6.29
CA VAL A 856 -4.19 6.23 7.29
C VAL A 856 -4.21 5.41 8.59
N LYS A 857 -5.38 5.07 9.13
CA LYS A 857 -5.48 4.20 10.32
C LYS A 857 -4.77 2.84 10.10
N ALA A 858 -4.93 2.25 8.92
CA ALA A 858 -4.33 0.96 8.58
C ALA A 858 -2.82 1.06 8.30
N SER A 859 -2.37 2.05 7.53
CA SER A 859 -0.94 2.24 7.26
C SER A 859 -0.18 2.56 8.55
N VAL A 860 -0.70 3.48 9.37
CA VAL A 860 -0.10 3.87 10.65
C VAL A 860 -0.07 2.72 11.67
N THR A 861 -1.18 1.99 11.90
CA THR A 861 -1.16 0.88 12.88
C THR A 861 -0.30 -0.30 12.45
N ALA A 862 -0.12 -0.52 11.14
CA ALA A 862 0.77 -1.55 10.60
C ALA A 862 2.25 -1.13 10.60
N GLY A 863 2.55 0.13 10.26
CA GLY A 863 3.91 0.63 10.05
C GLY A 863 4.55 1.35 11.24
N ALA A 864 3.78 2.00 12.11
CA ALA A 864 4.36 2.87 13.13
C ALA A 864 5.00 2.14 14.31
N GLY A 865 6.03 2.75 14.87
CA GLY A 865 6.70 2.39 16.12
C GLY A 865 7.90 1.45 15.96
N ALA A 866 8.55 1.18 17.09
CA ALA A 866 9.72 0.31 17.14
C ALA A 866 9.36 -1.15 16.79
N GLY A 867 10.23 -1.79 16.00
CA GLY A 867 10.04 -3.13 15.43
C GLY A 867 9.62 -3.15 13.96
N ARG A 868 9.71 -2.01 13.26
CA ARG A 868 9.14 -1.83 11.91
C ARG A 868 10.14 -1.36 10.84
N LEU A 869 11.43 -1.17 11.20
CA LEU A 869 12.55 -0.79 10.31
C LEU A 869 13.54 -1.94 10.03
#